data_AF-A0A1M6MF47-F1
#
_entry.id   AF-A0A1M6MF47-F1
#
_cell.length_a   1.000
_cell.length_b   1.000
_cell.length_c   1.000
_cell.angle_alpha   90.00
_cell.angle_beta   90.00
_cell.angle_gamma   90.00
#
_symmetry.space_group_name_H-M   'P 1'
#
loop_
_entity.id
_entity.type
_entity.pdbx_description
1 polymer ?
#
loop_
_entity_poly.entity_id
_entity_poly.type
_entity_poly.pdbx_seq_one_letter_code
_entity_poly.pdbx_strand_id
1 'polypeptide(L)'
;MSEEKPKTEHLAPLPESLRIQLEQFRKQLWRIKILEATMAGLFGLLFSYILVYGLDRFWPTPPLVRLIILITGVSLFAIFAPIWINRWVFKHRRENQLARLIARHYPRLGDRLLGVVELQDQNEAATSMSPRLRAAAMEEVAKAARERDLDRALPASSHHKWGLVVVLLFFLTVIAGVMSPDASFNALKRWLLPLSDTERFTYTKLDKDQLPQPYHVPHGEDYSIDFQLTKDSDKPDEAKARQGMREWQTVKRNDRTYAFDFKGQSKDETVNLRIGDSYHDILVKPVYRPTLTEISAKVEYPEYLQRKAQVIDLSSGVATILEGSKVTVMAKADRDLSAVEAGPMEITPILEAIDAQELPEPPSAEEETAKPSAEASQPTFQELKATYSGNHIKTDSFHAVSANIKLPLNWTDKYGITAREKSVLTFNSQKDMEPHVYIQGVPSEIFKLAEETLTFEIQAEDDYGLKAAGIEWQGEFTKPTAKTPAKGELTLIQGAPDQTTLTDIVDFSFEAYNIEPQKLTLRAWTEDYKTDRGRIYSAPVTVYILTRDEHRQLIERRTKDAINRLEDLMRNEQESLDENKRLDRKTGEELQKDENRDKLGQQENAELDNADRMKDLAEEMEDIFKEATRNGDIDTDTMKKLAESAEQMKEMAEKEMPDIAQKLQDSQNQRNTQEKTDQDVQDAVKKQEELLQKMQETISKANEANKQLEAGTFVNRLKKAASEEDGIANILIRELNRSMDASEMLIGLSYEDLDPEDQRTFLELYTQQDQTNSDVRWIQEDLGHFYSRTQKEVHKKLLDSMRESAIDDRMDILKNDIKKAQANLSMNQAKDMAEQLRKWAKELENANDQGGGGGGGGGQSNNEDQDFEFMLKVMKMIQKEQDIRARTRSLEQLKRALENNPTVPSPTPIP
;
A
#
# COMPACT_ATOMS: atom_id res chain seq x y z
N MET A 1 -37.13 -49.26 112.88
CA MET A 1 -36.53 -50.60 112.97
C MET A 1 -35.04 -50.38 113.05
N SER A 2 -34.46 -50.13 114.22
CA SER A 2 -34.42 -51.03 115.39
C SER A 2 -34.01 -52.42 114.95
N GLU A 3 -32.72 -52.69 114.94
CA GLU A 3 -32.18 -53.70 115.85
C GLU A 3 -30.68 -53.49 116.07
N GLU A 4 -30.38 -53.36 117.35
CA GLU A 4 -29.06 -53.27 117.94
C GLU A 4 -28.56 -54.70 118.19
N LYS A 5 -27.25 -54.91 117.99
CA LYS A 5 -26.38 -55.97 118.59
C LYS A 5 -26.37 -57.38 117.94
N PRO A 6 -25.20 -58.09 117.98
CA PRO A 6 -24.32 -58.20 119.15
C PRO A 6 -22.86 -57.72 118.99
N LYS A 7 -22.28 -57.38 120.16
CA LYS A 7 -20.85 -57.26 120.43
C LYS A 7 -20.17 -58.63 120.25
N THR A 8 -19.09 -58.66 119.48
CA THR A 8 -18.05 -59.70 119.46
C THR A 8 -16.70 -58.97 119.57
N GLU A 9 -16.20 -58.78 120.79
CA GLU A 9 -15.05 -59.51 121.34
C GLU A 9 -13.81 -59.60 120.42
N HIS A 10 -12.84 -58.72 120.73
CA HIS A 10 -11.39 -58.75 120.49
C HIS A 10 -10.81 -59.60 119.34
N LEU A 11 -10.61 -58.96 118.18
CA LEU A 11 -9.48 -59.26 117.29
C LEU A 11 -8.24 -58.51 117.83
N ALA A 12 -7.16 -59.21 118.14
CA ALA A 12 -5.91 -58.56 118.54
C ALA A 12 -5.28 -57.86 117.30
N PRO A 13 -5.11 -56.53 117.28
CA PRO A 13 -4.37 -55.86 116.21
C PRO A 13 -2.89 -56.27 116.26
N LEU A 14 -2.24 -56.30 115.10
CA LEU A 14 -0.78 -56.45 115.02
C LEU A 14 -0.09 -55.45 115.95
N PRO A 15 1.06 -55.82 116.56
CA PRO A 15 1.87 -54.89 117.32
C PRO A 15 2.17 -53.63 116.50
N GLU A 16 1.92 -52.45 117.07
CA GLU A 16 2.02 -51.17 116.35
C GLU A 16 3.41 -50.96 115.72
N SER A 17 4.45 -51.47 116.39
CA SER A 17 5.82 -51.49 115.90
C SER A 17 6.01 -52.24 114.58
N LEU A 18 5.31 -53.36 114.39
CA LEU A 18 5.41 -54.19 113.19
C LEU A 18 4.62 -53.59 112.02
N ARG A 19 3.44 -52.99 112.32
CA ARG A 19 2.65 -52.26 111.31
C ARG A 19 3.46 -51.11 110.71
N ILE A 20 4.13 -50.32 111.55
CA ILE A 20 4.98 -49.19 111.09
C ILE A 20 6.11 -49.68 110.19
N GLN A 21 6.77 -50.80 110.54
CA GLN A 21 7.85 -51.36 109.72
C GLN A 21 7.37 -51.86 108.35
N LEU A 22 6.24 -52.56 108.30
CA LEU A 22 5.65 -53.02 107.03
C LEU A 22 5.16 -51.85 106.17
N GLU A 23 4.63 -50.78 106.78
CA GLU A 23 4.27 -49.55 106.07
C GLU A 23 5.47 -48.80 105.50
N GLN A 24 6.57 -48.71 106.26
CA GLN A 24 7.82 -48.09 105.78
C GLN A 24 8.39 -48.87 104.59
N PHE A 25 8.48 -50.20 104.69
CA PHE A 25 8.91 -51.07 103.60
C PHE A 25 8.02 -50.91 102.35
N ARG A 26 6.69 -50.82 102.53
CA ARG A 26 5.74 -50.56 101.44
C ARG A 26 6.00 -49.21 100.76
N LYS A 27 6.16 -48.14 101.54
CA LYS A 27 6.42 -46.79 101.00
C LYS A 27 7.71 -46.74 100.20
N GLN A 28 8.76 -47.42 100.67
CA GLN A 28 10.07 -47.46 100.01
C GLN A 28 10.01 -48.28 98.70
N LEU A 29 9.35 -49.44 98.72
CA LEU A 29 9.09 -50.24 97.51
C LEU A 29 8.33 -49.45 96.44
N TRP A 30 7.25 -48.75 96.83
CA TRP A 30 6.45 -47.95 95.89
C TRP A 30 7.24 -46.79 95.32
N ARG A 31 7.97 -46.03 96.15
CA ARG A 31 8.81 -44.91 95.69
C ARG A 31 9.81 -45.35 94.62
N ILE A 32 10.54 -46.43 94.86
CA ILE A 32 11.55 -46.94 93.91
C ILE A 32 10.90 -47.39 92.59
N LYS A 33 9.81 -48.16 92.65
CA LYS A 33 9.20 -48.73 91.43
C LYS A 33 8.37 -47.74 90.62
N ILE A 34 7.80 -46.73 91.27
CA ILE A 34 7.19 -45.59 90.57
C ILE A 34 8.28 -44.78 89.86
N LEU A 35 9.40 -44.50 90.53
CA LEU A 35 10.51 -43.75 89.93
C LEU A 35 11.08 -44.47 88.69
N GLU A 36 11.26 -45.79 88.74
CA GLU A 36 11.69 -46.59 87.58
C GLU A 36 10.72 -46.47 86.39
N ALA A 37 9.41 -46.54 86.65
CA ALA A 37 8.39 -46.44 85.60
C ALA A 37 8.37 -45.04 84.97
N THR A 38 8.49 -43.98 85.77
CA THR A 38 8.56 -42.60 85.27
C THR A 38 9.82 -42.35 84.44
N MET A 39 10.97 -42.88 84.86
CA MET A 39 12.23 -42.70 84.12
C MET A 39 12.22 -43.48 82.80
N ALA A 40 11.69 -44.70 82.78
CA ALA A 40 11.54 -45.47 81.54
C ALA A 40 10.58 -44.79 80.54
N GLY A 41 9.54 -44.13 81.04
CA GLY A 41 8.62 -43.36 80.22
C GLY A 41 9.25 -42.07 79.64
N LEU A 42 9.99 -41.30 80.45
CA LEU A 42 10.72 -40.12 79.99
C LEU A 42 11.78 -40.48 78.94
N PHE A 43 12.44 -41.63 79.09
CA PHE A 43 13.36 -42.17 78.10
C PHE A 43 12.70 -42.32 76.72
N GLY A 44 11.50 -42.92 76.64
CA GLY A 44 10.79 -43.13 75.38
C GLY A 44 10.49 -41.84 74.63
N LEU A 45 10.05 -40.80 75.34
CA LEU A 45 9.76 -39.49 74.76
C LEU A 45 11.03 -38.79 74.25
N LEU A 46 12.04 -38.63 75.12
CA LEU A 46 13.28 -37.93 74.75
C LEU A 46 14.04 -38.63 73.62
N PHE A 47 14.10 -39.97 73.66
CA PHE A 47 14.76 -40.75 72.61
C PHE A 47 14.04 -40.60 71.26
N SER A 48 12.71 -40.66 71.24
CA SER A 48 11.94 -40.53 70.00
C SER A 48 12.09 -39.15 69.34
N TYR A 49 12.20 -38.08 70.14
CA TYR A 49 12.49 -36.73 69.66
C TYR A 49 13.88 -36.63 69.05
N ILE A 50 14.92 -37.06 69.79
CA ILE A 50 16.31 -37.02 69.31
C ILE A 50 16.47 -37.84 68.04
N LEU A 51 15.74 -38.94 67.91
CA LEU A 51 15.73 -39.78 66.72
C LEU A 51 15.18 -39.03 65.49
N VAL A 52 14.07 -38.28 65.63
CA VAL A 52 13.53 -37.44 64.54
C VAL A 52 14.50 -36.32 64.17
N TYR A 53 15.03 -35.60 65.18
CA TYR A 53 16.03 -34.56 64.97
C TYR A 53 17.29 -35.08 64.24
N GLY A 54 17.79 -36.25 64.63
CA GLY A 54 18.94 -36.88 63.99
C GLY A 54 18.65 -37.35 62.56
N LEU A 55 17.50 -37.99 62.33
CA LEU A 55 17.13 -38.48 61.00
C LEU A 55 16.89 -37.34 60.01
N ASP A 56 16.28 -36.23 60.45
CA ASP A 56 16.03 -35.04 59.64
C ASP A 56 17.33 -34.40 59.12
N ARG A 57 18.49 -34.66 59.75
CA ARG A 57 19.78 -34.18 59.24
C ARG A 57 20.21 -34.87 57.96
N PHE A 58 19.77 -36.10 57.73
CA PHE A 58 20.24 -36.92 56.61
C PHE A 58 19.16 -37.10 55.53
N TRP A 59 17.90 -37.31 55.92
CA TRP A 59 16.80 -37.62 55.00
C TRP A 59 15.54 -36.85 55.41
N PRO A 60 14.67 -36.46 54.46
CA PRO A 60 13.34 -35.96 54.81
C PRO A 60 12.53 -37.10 55.44
N THR A 61 12.37 -37.09 56.77
CA THR A 61 11.62 -38.16 57.45
C THR A 61 10.15 -38.18 56.99
N PRO A 62 9.69 -39.28 56.37
CA PRO A 62 8.31 -39.37 55.90
C PRO A 62 7.31 -39.22 57.05
N PRO A 63 6.12 -38.65 56.81
CA PRO A 63 5.09 -38.47 57.84
C PRO A 63 4.77 -39.77 58.61
N LEU A 64 4.67 -40.89 57.90
CA LEU A 64 4.41 -42.20 58.50
C LEU A 64 5.54 -42.68 59.42
N VAL A 65 6.80 -42.44 59.04
CA VAL A 65 7.95 -42.83 59.86
C VAL A 65 7.97 -42.01 61.15
N ARG A 66 7.72 -40.70 61.06
CA ARG A 66 7.58 -39.82 62.23
C ARG A 66 6.45 -40.28 63.15
N LEU A 67 5.31 -40.68 62.60
CA LEU A 67 4.17 -41.20 63.36
C LEU A 67 4.53 -42.50 64.10
N ILE A 68 5.20 -43.44 63.44
CA ILE A 68 5.65 -44.71 64.05
C ILE A 68 6.63 -44.43 65.21
N ILE A 69 7.58 -43.50 65.01
CA ILE A 69 8.55 -43.11 66.05
C ILE A 69 7.83 -42.51 67.26
N LEU A 70 6.85 -41.63 67.04
CA LEU A 70 6.05 -41.02 68.10
C LEU A 70 5.23 -42.08 68.86
N ILE A 71 4.48 -42.95 68.15
CA ILE A 71 3.66 -44.01 68.77
C ILE A 71 4.54 -44.94 69.60
N THR A 72 5.71 -45.32 69.10
CA THR A 72 6.64 -46.20 69.82
C THR A 72 7.18 -45.53 71.08
N GLY A 73 7.58 -44.26 70.99
CA GLY A 73 8.06 -43.47 72.13
C GLY A 73 6.99 -43.28 73.21
N VAL A 74 5.74 -42.99 72.81
CA VAL A 74 4.61 -42.79 73.73
C VAL A 74 4.12 -44.11 74.34
N SER A 75 4.13 -45.23 73.59
CA SER A 75 3.67 -46.53 74.08
C SER A 75 4.48 -47.05 75.27
N LEU A 76 5.80 -46.76 75.30
CA LEU A 76 6.67 -47.03 76.44
C LEU A 76 6.26 -46.30 77.72
N PHE A 77 5.56 -45.16 77.60
CA PHE A 77 4.99 -44.47 78.75
C PHE A 77 3.56 -44.97 79.04
N ALA A 78 2.70 -45.01 78.03
CA ALA A 78 1.26 -45.21 78.18
C ALA A 78 0.86 -46.66 78.51
N ILE A 79 1.59 -47.67 78.02
CA ILE A 79 1.24 -49.08 78.22
C ILE A 79 2.10 -49.70 79.33
N PHE A 80 3.41 -49.44 79.30
CA PHE A 80 4.35 -50.09 80.22
C PHE A 80 4.22 -49.56 81.65
N ALA A 81 4.05 -48.24 81.85
CA ALA A 81 3.98 -47.67 83.19
C ALA A 81 2.75 -48.18 83.99
N PRO A 82 1.51 -48.25 83.43
CA PRO A 82 0.36 -48.82 84.16
C PRO A 82 0.53 -50.30 84.53
N ILE A 83 1.07 -51.12 83.61
CA ILE A 83 1.32 -52.55 83.87
C ILE A 83 2.35 -52.70 85.00
N TRP A 84 3.40 -51.88 84.99
CA TRP A 84 4.45 -51.89 86.01
C TRP A 84 3.94 -51.45 87.39
N ILE A 85 3.14 -50.38 87.42
CA ILE A 85 2.49 -49.88 88.63
C ILE A 85 1.51 -50.92 89.18
N ASN A 86 0.70 -51.57 88.34
CA ASN A 86 -0.20 -52.65 88.79
C ASN A 86 0.59 -53.80 89.44
N ARG A 87 1.68 -54.23 88.81
CA ARG A 87 2.52 -55.32 89.31
C ARG A 87 3.16 -55.03 90.67
N TRP A 88 3.63 -53.81 90.92
CA TRP A 88 4.41 -53.50 92.11
C TRP A 88 3.64 -52.74 93.19
N VAL A 89 2.75 -51.82 92.80
CA VAL A 89 1.96 -51.02 93.74
C VAL A 89 0.69 -51.75 94.15
N PHE A 90 -0.12 -52.25 93.20
CA PHE A 90 -1.42 -52.86 93.52
C PHE A 90 -1.32 -54.27 94.09
N LYS A 91 -0.42 -55.12 93.55
CA LYS A 91 -0.25 -56.51 94.04
C LYS A 91 0.53 -56.65 95.36
N HIS A 92 0.99 -55.55 95.97
CA HIS A 92 1.71 -55.54 97.25
C HIS A 92 1.11 -54.52 98.24
N ARG A 93 -0.22 -54.40 98.25
CA ARG A 93 -0.96 -53.51 99.17
C ARG A 93 -1.19 -54.14 100.54
N ARG A 94 -1.39 -55.46 100.59
CA ARG A 94 -1.73 -56.19 101.82
C ARG A 94 -0.47 -56.67 102.55
N GLU A 95 -0.56 -56.76 103.88
CA GLU A 95 0.57 -57.13 104.74
C GLU A 95 1.07 -58.56 104.46
N ASN A 96 0.17 -59.49 104.15
CA ASN A 96 0.52 -60.86 103.74
C ASN A 96 1.29 -60.94 102.40
N GLN A 97 1.09 -59.98 101.50
CA GLN A 97 1.84 -59.88 100.23
C GLN A 97 3.25 -59.34 100.48
N LEU A 98 3.40 -58.40 101.40
CA LEU A 98 4.70 -57.87 101.82
C LEU A 98 5.49 -58.93 102.60
N ALA A 99 4.84 -59.69 103.48
CA ALA A 99 5.46 -60.81 104.19
C ALA A 99 6.03 -61.87 103.22
N ARG A 100 5.27 -62.24 102.18
CA ARG A 100 5.75 -63.13 101.10
C ARG A 100 6.93 -62.57 100.32
N LEU A 101 6.98 -61.25 100.15
CA LEU A 101 8.10 -60.60 99.47
C LEU A 101 9.36 -60.57 100.35
N ILE A 102 9.19 -60.30 101.65
CA ILE A 102 10.26 -60.37 102.66
C ILE A 102 10.79 -61.80 102.82
N ALA A 103 9.90 -62.80 102.76
CA ALA A 103 10.25 -64.23 102.85
C ALA A 103 11.26 -64.69 101.79
N ARG A 104 11.32 -64.03 100.62
CA ARG A 104 12.31 -64.39 99.59
C ARG A 104 13.74 -64.08 100.01
N HIS A 105 13.95 -63.04 100.82
CA HIS A 105 15.29 -62.65 101.28
C HIS A 105 15.56 -63.15 102.70
N TYR A 106 14.53 -63.19 103.55
CA TYR A 106 14.56 -63.72 104.91
C TYR A 106 13.51 -64.81 105.10
N PRO A 107 13.75 -66.08 104.67
CA PRO A 107 12.73 -67.14 104.69
C PRO A 107 12.15 -67.38 106.09
N ARG A 108 13.01 -67.52 107.10
CA ARG A 108 12.58 -67.76 108.49
C ARG A 108 11.78 -66.60 109.09
N LEU A 109 12.13 -65.36 108.76
CA LEU A 109 11.41 -64.19 109.26
C LEU A 109 10.09 -64.02 108.50
N GLY A 110 10.10 -64.22 107.19
CA GLY A 110 8.92 -64.12 106.34
C GLY A 110 7.86 -65.16 106.64
N ASP A 111 8.22 -66.42 106.90
CA ASP A 111 7.27 -67.45 107.33
C ASP A 111 6.64 -67.10 108.68
N ARG A 112 7.43 -66.55 109.61
CA ARG A 112 6.92 -66.07 110.91
C ARG A 112 6.00 -64.86 110.78
N LEU A 113 6.37 -63.91 109.92
CA LEU A 113 5.54 -62.73 109.62
C LEU A 113 4.25 -63.13 108.90
N LEU A 114 4.31 -64.08 107.97
CA LEU A 114 3.14 -64.62 107.30
C LEU A 114 2.24 -65.34 108.29
N GLY A 115 2.81 -66.19 109.15
CA GLY A 115 2.08 -66.86 110.21
C GLY A 115 1.41 -65.88 111.18
N VAL A 116 2.09 -64.81 111.57
CA VAL A 116 1.52 -63.75 112.43
C VAL A 116 0.38 -63.00 111.75
N VAL A 117 0.52 -62.68 110.47
CA VAL A 117 -0.54 -62.01 109.69
C VAL A 117 -1.72 -62.96 109.43
N GLU A 118 -1.49 -64.25 109.18
CA GLU A 118 -2.55 -65.25 109.05
C GLU A 118 -3.26 -65.54 110.38
N LEU A 119 -2.54 -65.45 111.51
CA LEU A 119 -3.11 -65.56 112.86
C LEU A 119 -4.02 -64.37 113.22
N GLN A 120 -3.87 -63.22 112.56
CA GLN A 120 -4.76 -62.07 112.72
C GLN A 120 -6.11 -62.28 112.01
N ASP A 121 -6.14 -63.04 110.90
CA ASP A 121 -7.32 -63.21 110.03
C ASP A 121 -8.14 -64.50 110.33
N GLN A 122 -7.78 -65.31 111.35
CA GLN A 122 -8.47 -66.57 111.70
C GLN A 122 -9.59 -66.40 112.75
N ASN A 123 -10.84 -66.77 112.39
CA ASN A 123 -12.03 -66.79 113.27
C ASN A 123 -12.19 -68.15 113.98
N GLU A 124 -12.52 -68.14 115.28
CA GLU A 124 -12.52 -69.29 116.19
C GLU A 124 -13.55 -70.39 115.87
N ALA A 125 -13.07 -71.63 115.78
CA ALA A 125 -13.66 -72.79 116.46
C ALA A 125 -12.68 -73.98 116.39
N ALA A 126 -12.48 -74.65 117.53
CA ALA A 126 -11.71 -75.89 117.73
C ALA A 126 -10.19 -75.77 117.97
N THR A 127 -9.88 -75.55 119.26
CA THR A 127 -8.81 -76.20 120.05
C THR A 127 -7.39 -75.60 120.05
N SER A 128 -7.08 -75.00 121.20
CA SER A 128 -5.76 -74.71 121.81
C SER A 128 -4.99 -73.48 121.32
N MET A 129 -5.18 -72.34 121.98
CA MET A 129 -4.13 -71.37 122.41
C MET A 129 -4.81 -70.15 123.05
N SER A 130 -4.37 -69.71 124.24
CA SER A 130 -4.99 -68.55 124.93
C SER A 130 -4.65 -67.21 124.24
N PRO A 131 -5.50 -66.18 124.33
CA PRO A 131 -5.25 -64.86 123.74
C PRO A 131 -3.89 -64.23 124.11
N ARG A 132 -3.38 -64.52 125.32
CA ARG A 132 -2.07 -64.05 125.79
C ARG A 132 -0.89 -64.71 125.06
N LEU A 133 -1.03 -65.97 124.64
CA LEU A 133 0.01 -66.67 123.88
C LEU A 133 0.11 -66.15 122.45
N ARG A 134 -1.01 -65.79 121.81
CA ARG A 134 -1.02 -65.13 120.50
C ARG A 134 -0.34 -63.76 120.56
N ALA A 135 -0.69 -62.93 121.54
CA ALA A 135 -0.06 -61.62 121.72
C ALA A 135 1.46 -61.74 121.98
N ALA A 136 1.89 -62.69 122.82
CA ALA A 136 3.31 -62.93 123.08
C ALA A 136 4.07 -63.43 121.83
N ALA A 137 3.48 -64.33 121.05
CA ALA A 137 4.08 -64.80 119.80
C ALA A 137 4.19 -63.68 118.75
N MET A 138 3.17 -62.80 118.66
CA MET A 138 3.22 -61.62 117.80
C MET A 138 4.29 -60.61 118.25
N GLU A 139 4.44 -60.39 119.56
CA GLU A 139 5.47 -59.52 120.15
C GLU A 139 6.89 -60.07 119.92
N GLU A 140 7.07 -61.39 120.00
CA GLU A 140 8.34 -62.06 119.72
C GLU A 140 8.75 -61.91 118.26
N VAL A 141 7.81 -62.07 117.33
CA VAL A 141 8.06 -61.83 115.90
C VAL A 141 8.29 -60.34 115.62
N ALA A 142 7.61 -59.43 116.31
CA ALA A 142 7.86 -57.99 116.21
C ALA A 142 9.25 -57.59 116.72
N LYS A 143 9.75 -58.22 117.80
CA LYS A 143 11.14 -58.07 118.25
C LYS A 143 12.14 -58.64 117.24
N ALA A 144 11.88 -59.84 116.72
CA ALA A 144 12.73 -60.46 115.70
C ALA A 144 12.79 -59.65 114.40
N ALA A 145 11.70 -58.96 114.04
CA ALA A 145 11.66 -58.02 112.92
C ALA A 145 12.46 -56.74 113.21
N ARG A 146 12.44 -56.20 114.44
CA ARG A 146 13.24 -55.03 114.85
C ARG A 146 14.75 -55.27 114.80
N GLU A 147 15.21 -56.48 115.03
CA GLU A 147 16.65 -56.81 114.96
C GLU A 147 17.19 -56.92 113.51
N ARG A 148 16.33 -56.80 112.50
CA ARG A 148 16.70 -56.97 111.09
C ARG A 148 16.34 -55.73 110.27
N ASP A 149 17.23 -55.38 109.34
CA ASP A 149 17.01 -54.34 108.36
C ASP A 149 16.17 -54.89 107.18
N LEU A 150 14.89 -54.54 107.16
CA LEU A 150 13.94 -55.01 106.15
C LEU A 150 14.20 -54.40 104.76
N ASP A 151 14.96 -53.29 104.65
CA ASP A 151 15.22 -52.64 103.36
C ASP A 151 16.07 -53.51 102.43
N ARG A 152 16.89 -54.41 103.00
CA ARG A 152 17.65 -55.40 102.22
C ARG A 152 16.78 -56.43 101.50
N ALA A 153 15.52 -56.57 101.92
CA ALA A 153 14.55 -57.42 101.24
C ALA A 153 13.85 -56.74 100.04
N LEU A 154 14.16 -55.47 99.77
CA LEU A 154 13.67 -54.79 98.57
C LEU A 154 14.29 -55.41 97.30
N PRO A 155 13.51 -55.59 96.22
CA PRO A 155 14.03 -56.10 94.96
C PRO A 155 15.07 -55.14 94.38
N ALA A 156 16.09 -55.68 93.69
CA ALA A 156 17.12 -54.88 93.04
C ALA A 156 16.51 -53.73 92.23
N SER A 157 17.01 -52.53 92.47
CA SER A 157 16.51 -51.30 91.85
C SER A 157 17.47 -50.81 90.78
N SER A 158 16.94 -50.53 89.59
CA SER A 158 17.68 -49.98 88.45
C SER A 158 17.40 -48.49 88.22
N HIS A 159 16.69 -47.82 89.13
CA HIS A 159 16.34 -46.41 88.98
C HIS A 159 17.55 -45.49 88.74
N HIS A 160 18.71 -45.75 89.34
CA HIS A 160 19.94 -44.99 89.04
C HIS A 160 20.45 -45.19 87.61
N LYS A 161 20.33 -46.41 87.05
CA LYS A 161 20.71 -46.69 85.65
C LYS A 161 19.77 -45.99 84.68
N TRP A 162 18.47 -46.09 84.91
CA TRP A 162 17.46 -45.40 84.11
C TRP A 162 17.57 -43.87 84.24
N GLY A 163 17.83 -43.36 85.45
CA GLY A 163 18.05 -41.94 85.70
C GLY A 163 19.25 -41.39 84.94
N LEU A 164 20.38 -42.10 84.91
CA LEU A 164 21.56 -41.70 84.15
C LEU A 164 21.27 -41.57 82.65
N VAL A 165 20.57 -42.55 82.06
CA VAL A 165 20.22 -42.54 80.64
C VAL A 165 19.27 -41.37 80.31
N VAL A 166 18.26 -41.12 81.13
CA VAL A 166 17.33 -40.00 80.94
C VAL A 166 18.06 -38.65 81.03
N VAL A 167 18.96 -38.49 82.01
CA VAL A 167 19.79 -37.28 82.14
C VAL A 167 20.65 -37.08 80.90
N LEU A 168 21.26 -38.13 80.36
CA LEU A 168 22.07 -38.06 79.14
C LEU A 168 21.23 -37.63 77.92
N LEU A 169 20.05 -38.21 77.73
CA LEU A 169 19.14 -37.80 76.65
C LEU A 169 18.62 -36.37 76.83
N PHE A 170 18.38 -35.95 78.07
CA PHE A 170 18.00 -34.57 78.37
C PHE A 170 19.13 -33.60 77.98
N PHE A 171 20.38 -33.90 78.34
CA PHE A 171 21.54 -33.11 77.91
C PHE A 171 21.67 -33.06 76.39
N LEU A 172 21.49 -34.18 75.68
CA LEU A 172 21.51 -34.21 74.21
C LEU A 172 20.42 -33.32 73.59
N THR A 173 19.22 -33.32 74.18
CA THR A 173 18.10 -32.45 73.76
C THR A 173 18.43 -30.97 73.96
N VAL A 174 19.02 -30.61 75.11
CA VAL A 174 19.47 -29.24 75.40
C VAL A 174 20.58 -28.80 74.45
N ILE A 175 21.58 -29.66 74.21
CA ILE A 175 22.67 -29.38 73.27
C ILE A 175 22.12 -29.13 71.86
N ALA A 176 21.20 -29.96 71.38
CA ALA A 176 20.55 -29.76 70.08
C ALA A 176 19.79 -28.42 70.01
N GLY A 177 19.08 -28.03 71.07
CA GLY A 177 18.39 -26.74 71.17
C GLY A 177 19.32 -25.52 71.19
N VAL A 178 20.50 -25.62 71.80
CA VAL A 178 21.45 -24.51 71.88
C VAL A 178 22.30 -24.38 70.62
N MET A 179 22.78 -25.50 70.06
CA MET A 179 23.66 -25.46 68.88
C MET A 179 22.90 -25.14 67.59
N SER A 180 21.63 -25.54 67.49
CA SER A 180 20.81 -25.33 66.30
C SER A 180 19.35 -25.06 66.70
N PRO A 181 19.04 -23.84 67.19
CA PRO A 181 17.72 -23.52 67.72
C PRO A 181 16.60 -23.73 66.68
N ASP A 182 16.76 -23.21 65.47
CA ASP A 182 15.72 -23.31 64.43
C ASP A 182 15.50 -24.75 63.94
N ALA A 183 16.57 -25.52 63.77
CA ALA A 183 16.50 -26.93 63.36
C ALA A 183 15.88 -27.80 64.47
N SER A 184 16.22 -27.53 65.73
CA SER A 184 15.68 -28.21 66.92
C SER A 184 14.19 -27.93 67.07
N PHE A 185 13.76 -26.67 66.93
CA PHE A 185 12.34 -26.31 66.96
C PHE A 185 11.56 -26.87 65.76
N ASN A 186 12.14 -26.88 64.56
CA ASN A 186 11.53 -27.51 63.38
C ASN A 186 11.34 -29.03 63.60
N ALA A 187 12.37 -29.72 64.09
CA ALA A 187 12.30 -31.15 64.42
C ALA A 187 11.28 -31.43 65.54
N LEU A 188 11.18 -30.58 66.55
CA LEU A 188 10.19 -30.68 67.62
C LEU A 188 8.77 -30.55 67.08
N LYS A 189 8.53 -29.55 66.21
CA LYS A 189 7.25 -29.36 65.52
C LYS A 189 6.91 -30.57 64.66
N ARG A 190 7.89 -31.10 63.91
CA ARG A 190 7.73 -32.27 63.04
C ARG A 190 7.52 -33.57 63.82
N TRP A 191 8.07 -33.70 65.03
CA TRP A 191 7.86 -34.83 65.93
C TRP A 191 6.48 -34.78 66.61
N LEU A 192 6.05 -33.60 67.07
CA LEU A 192 4.75 -33.43 67.75
C LEU A 192 3.57 -33.45 66.77
N LEU A 193 3.79 -33.03 65.52
CA LEU A 193 2.85 -33.05 64.40
C LEU A 193 3.41 -33.93 63.26
N PRO A 194 3.41 -35.27 63.40
CA PRO A 194 4.05 -36.15 62.43
C PRO A 194 3.40 -36.12 61.03
N LEU A 195 2.12 -35.75 60.95
CA LEU A 195 1.34 -35.74 59.71
C LEU A 195 1.25 -34.36 59.04
N SER A 196 1.89 -33.31 59.56
CA SER A 196 1.86 -31.99 58.93
C SER A 196 2.84 -31.85 57.77
N ASP A 197 2.47 -31.03 56.78
CA ASP A 197 3.28 -30.61 55.61
C ASP A 197 4.36 -29.58 55.96
N THR A 198 4.80 -29.58 57.21
CA THR A 198 5.91 -28.74 57.66
C THR A 198 7.19 -29.17 56.95
N GLU A 199 7.69 -28.29 56.07
CA GLU A 199 8.97 -28.47 55.39
C GLU A 199 10.11 -28.65 56.41
N ARG A 200 11.08 -29.47 56.01
CA ARG A 200 12.29 -29.70 56.80
C ARG A 200 13.11 -28.41 56.83
N PHE A 201 13.67 -28.08 57.97
CA PHE A 201 14.65 -27.01 58.02
C PHE A 201 15.91 -27.38 57.20
N THR A 202 16.30 -26.48 56.29
CA THR A 202 17.56 -26.54 55.56
C THR A 202 18.34 -25.26 55.80
N TYR A 203 19.65 -25.38 55.92
CA TYR A 203 20.55 -24.23 56.03
C TYR A 203 20.73 -23.54 54.69
N THR A 204 20.68 -24.33 53.61
CA THR A 204 20.72 -23.81 52.24
C THR A 204 19.31 -23.42 51.79
N LYS A 205 19.11 -22.15 51.43
CA LYS A 205 17.84 -21.56 51.00
C LYS A 205 17.98 -20.92 49.62
N LEU A 206 17.10 -21.32 48.70
CA LEU A 206 17.02 -20.79 47.34
C LEU A 206 16.02 -19.64 47.27
N ASP A 207 16.31 -18.66 46.43
CA ASP A 207 15.39 -17.59 46.07
C ASP A 207 14.31 -18.15 45.14
N LYS A 208 13.14 -18.47 45.72
CA LYS A 208 12.02 -19.06 44.99
C LYS A 208 11.36 -18.06 44.02
N ASP A 209 11.59 -16.75 44.19
CA ASP A 209 10.98 -15.72 43.34
C ASP A 209 11.59 -15.71 41.93
N GLN A 210 12.85 -16.15 41.79
CA GLN A 210 13.54 -16.29 40.51
C GLN A 210 13.30 -17.64 39.81
N LEU A 211 12.52 -18.53 40.43
CA LEU A 211 12.31 -19.91 40.00
C LEU A 211 10.81 -20.24 39.92
N PRO A 212 10.10 -19.66 38.93
CA PRO A 212 8.68 -19.95 38.75
C PRO A 212 8.45 -21.44 38.49
N GLN A 213 7.41 -22.01 39.11
CA GLN A 213 6.97 -23.39 38.86
C GLN A 213 5.61 -23.38 38.14
N PRO A 214 5.51 -23.87 36.88
CA PRO A 214 6.56 -24.46 36.06
C PRO A 214 7.51 -23.43 35.40
N TYR A 215 8.76 -23.83 35.16
CA TYR A 215 9.76 -23.04 34.47
C TYR A 215 9.67 -23.29 32.95
N HIS A 216 9.45 -22.25 32.15
CA HIS A 216 9.25 -22.40 30.71
C HIS A 216 10.57 -22.20 29.95
N VAL A 217 10.84 -23.06 28.97
CA VAL A 217 12.05 -23.00 28.14
C VAL A 217 11.73 -23.16 26.66
N PRO A 218 12.57 -22.68 25.74
CA PRO A 218 12.36 -22.91 24.32
C PRO A 218 12.42 -24.41 23.97
N HIS A 219 11.45 -24.86 23.17
CA HIS A 219 11.31 -26.26 22.80
C HIS A 219 12.53 -26.77 22.00
N GLY A 220 13.21 -27.78 22.54
CA GLY A 220 14.32 -28.48 21.87
C GLY A 220 15.65 -27.73 21.83
N GLU A 221 15.75 -26.56 22.47
CA GLU A 221 16.98 -25.76 22.52
C GLU A 221 17.68 -25.89 23.88
N ASP A 222 19.02 -25.87 23.87
CA ASP A 222 19.81 -25.84 25.11
C ASP A 222 19.49 -24.57 25.91
N TYR A 223 19.42 -24.70 27.24
CA TYR A 223 19.04 -23.60 28.13
C TYR A 223 19.83 -23.64 29.42
N SER A 224 20.02 -22.49 30.05
CA SER A 224 20.71 -22.35 31.33
C SER A 224 19.73 -21.90 32.42
N ILE A 225 19.87 -22.46 33.62
CA ILE A 225 19.12 -22.00 34.81
C ILE A 225 20.11 -21.55 35.87
N ASP A 226 19.93 -20.33 36.34
CA ASP A 226 20.70 -19.74 37.43
C ASP A 226 19.94 -19.91 38.75
N PHE A 227 20.51 -20.71 39.66
CA PHE A 227 19.95 -20.91 40.99
C PHE A 227 20.59 -19.93 41.98
N GLN A 228 19.81 -18.93 42.39
CA GLN A 228 20.25 -17.90 43.34
C GLN A 228 19.94 -18.30 44.79
N LEU A 229 20.91 -18.15 45.69
CA LEU A 229 20.72 -18.31 47.14
C LEU A 229 20.18 -17.02 47.79
N THR A 230 19.32 -17.15 48.81
CA THR A 230 18.86 -16.02 49.61
C THR A 230 19.99 -15.44 50.47
N LYS A 231 19.82 -14.21 50.98
CA LYS A 231 20.86 -13.53 51.76
C LYS A 231 21.22 -14.25 53.07
N ASP A 232 20.25 -14.96 53.66
CA ASP A 232 20.32 -15.70 54.92
C ASP A 232 20.66 -17.20 54.77
N SER A 233 20.99 -17.64 53.55
CA SER A 233 21.40 -19.02 53.25
C SER A 233 22.87 -19.29 53.60
N ASP A 234 23.15 -20.51 54.04
CA ASP A 234 24.51 -21.08 53.97
C ASP A 234 25.00 -21.12 52.52
N LYS A 235 26.33 -21.12 52.35
CA LYS A 235 26.98 -21.10 51.04
C LYS A 235 27.80 -22.38 50.82
N PRO A 236 27.21 -23.46 50.25
CA PRO A 236 27.96 -24.64 49.82
C PRO A 236 28.87 -24.33 48.62
N ASP A 237 30.03 -24.95 48.51
CA ASP A 237 30.96 -24.65 47.41
C ASP A 237 30.54 -25.29 46.07
N GLU A 238 29.73 -26.34 46.12
CA GLU A 238 29.26 -27.08 44.95
C GLU A 238 27.74 -27.31 45.01
N ALA A 239 27.10 -27.25 43.85
CA ALA A 239 25.73 -27.68 43.62
C ALA A 239 25.71 -28.83 42.62
N LYS A 240 24.70 -29.69 42.71
CA LYS A 240 24.45 -30.76 41.74
C LYS A 240 23.06 -30.63 41.16
N ALA A 241 22.91 -30.75 39.85
CA ALA A 241 21.61 -30.82 39.19
C ALA A 241 21.60 -31.93 38.15
N ARG A 242 20.42 -32.50 37.88
CA ARG A 242 20.21 -33.41 36.76
C ARG A 242 18.84 -33.17 36.15
N GLN A 243 18.72 -33.47 34.87
CA GLN A 243 17.48 -33.42 34.10
C GLN A 243 16.98 -34.86 33.92
N GLY A 244 15.84 -35.18 34.53
CA GLY A 244 15.25 -36.53 34.57
C GLY A 244 16.22 -37.62 35.02
N MET A 245 16.46 -38.61 34.16
CA MET A 245 17.32 -39.77 34.46
C MET A 245 18.79 -39.59 34.05
N ARG A 246 19.21 -38.38 33.65
CA ARG A 246 20.59 -38.11 33.26
C ARG A 246 21.54 -38.08 34.47
N GLU A 247 22.84 -38.09 34.17
CA GLU A 247 23.89 -37.97 35.19
C GLU A 247 23.83 -36.61 35.91
N TRP A 248 24.30 -36.59 37.16
CA TRP A 248 24.38 -35.37 37.96
C TRP A 248 25.53 -34.48 37.44
N GLN A 249 25.17 -33.31 36.92
CA GLN A 249 26.12 -32.24 36.67
C GLN A 249 26.49 -31.59 38.00
N THR A 250 27.77 -31.25 38.18
CA THR A 250 28.26 -30.54 39.38
C THR A 250 28.85 -29.20 38.96
N VAL A 251 28.41 -28.12 39.60
CA VAL A 251 28.84 -26.75 39.31
C VAL A 251 29.35 -26.11 40.60
N LYS A 252 30.44 -25.34 40.50
CA LYS A 252 30.99 -24.56 41.61
C LYS A 252 30.23 -23.25 41.80
N ARG A 253 30.06 -22.84 43.06
CA ARG A 253 29.39 -21.58 43.41
C ARG A 253 30.11 -20.37 42.81
N ASN A 254 29.37 -19.50 42.13
CA ASN A 254 29.84 -18.17 41.74
C ASN A 254 29.11 -17.13 42.62
N ASP A 255 29.80 -16.61 43.64
CA ASP A 255 29.23 -15.83 44.76
C ASP A 255 28.04 -16.50 45.48
N ARG A 256 26.80 -16.22 45.04
CA ARG A 256 25.54 -16.79 45.57
C ARG A 256 24.71 -17.49 44.49
N THR A 257 25.30 -17.74 43.32
CA THR A 257 24.60 -18.28 42.14
C THR A 257 25.25 -19.58 41.67
N TYR A 258 24.43 -20.51 41.17
CA TYR A 258 24.88 -21.71 40.49
C TYR A 258 24.22 -21.79 39.10
N ALA A 259 25.02 -21.66 38.05
CA ALA A 259 24.57 -21.71 36.66
C ALA A 259 24.69 -23.14 36.12
N PHE A 260 23.57 -23.74 35.72
CA PHE A 260 23.57 -25.06 35.09
C PHE A 260 23.10 -24.96 33.64
N ASP A 261 23.88 -25.57 32.73
CA ASP A 261 23.54 -25.69 31.33
C ASP A 261 22.89 -27.06 31.06
N PHE A 262 21.65 -27.04 30.60
CA PHE A 262 20.88 -28.22 30.25
C PHE A 262 20.72 -28.34 28.74
N LYS A 263 20.66 -29.59 28.25
CA LYS A 263 20.37 -29.86 26.84
C LYS A 263 18.89 -29.72 26.55
N GLY A 264 18.57 -29.27 25.34
CA GLY A 264 17.20 -29.05 24.90
C GLY A 264 16.29 -30.27 25.04
N GLN A 265 15.03 -29.99 25.36
CA GLN A 265 14.00 -30.99 25.62
C GLN A 265 12.70 -30.65 24.87
N SER A 266 11.95 -31.68 24.48
CA SER A 266 10.67 -31.56 23.76
C SER A 266 9.46 -31.99 24.60
N LYS A 267 9.69 -32.54 25.80
CA LYS A 267 8.65 -32.99 26.73
C LYS A 267 8.86 -32.37 28.10
N ASP A 268 7.78 -32.25 28.86
CA ASP A 268 7.83 -31.84 30.26
C ASP A 268 8.75 -32.79 31.05
N GLU A 269 9.76 -32.23 31.70
CA GLU A 269 10.75 -32.99 32.47
C GLU A 269 11.08 -32.25 33.78
N THR A 270 11.49 -32.99 34.80
CA THR A 270 11.85 -32.42 36.11
C THR A 270 13.36 -32.29 36.22
N VAL A 271 13.82 -31.09 36.57
CA VAL A 271 15.20 -30.85 37.01
C VAL A 271 15.27 -31.07 38.51
N ASN A 272 16.02 -32.10 38.92
CA ASN A 272 16.33 -32.32 40.34
C ASN A 272 17.59 -31.52 40.70
N LEU A 273 17.47 -30.66 41.70
CA LEU A 273 18.55 -29.80 42.18
C LEU A 273 18.90 -30.17 43.62
N ARG A 274 20.21 -30.26 43.90
CA ARG A 274 20.77 -30.53 45.22
C ARG A 274 21.88 -29.53 45.52
N ILE A 275 21.72 -28.73 46.58
CA ILE A 275 22.72 -27.75 47.01
C ILE A 275 22.91 -27.92 48.52
N GLY A 276 24.08 -28.39 48.94
CA GLY A 276 24.34 -28.70 50.35
C GLY A 276 23.33 -29.70 50.92
N ASP A 277 22.51 -29.23 51.86
CA ASP A 277 21.44 -30.00 52.50
C ASP A 277 20.07 -29.83 51.82
N SER A 278 19.93 -28.93 50.85
CA SER A 278 18.68 -28.60 50.18
C SER A 278 18.42 -29.44 48.92
N TYR A 279 17.15 -29.81 48.71
CA TYR A 279 16.68 -30.60 47.57
C TYR A 279 15.44 -29.95 46.96
N HIS A 280 15.44 -29.74 45.65
CA HIS A 280 14.34 -29.10 44.93
C HIS A 280 14.05 -29.84 43.62
N ASP A 281 12.77 -29.98 43.31
CA ASP A 281 12.27 -30.50 42.05
C ASP A 281 11.61 -29.36 41.27
N ILE A 282 12.12 -29.08 40.07
CA ILE A 282 11.65 -27.99 39.22
C ILE A 282 11.06 -28.59 37.94
N LEU A 283 9.77 -28.40 37.73
CA LEU A 283 9.11 -28.82 36.50
C LEU A 283 9.48 -27.84 35.38
N VAL A 284 10.19 -28.33 34.37
CA VAL A 284 10.56 -27.56 33.19
C VAL A 284 9.64 -27.93 32.02
N LYS A 285 8.96 -26.94 31.47
CA LYS A 285 8.01 -27.09 30.34
C LYS A 285 8.57 -26.48 29.06
N PRO A 286 8.90 -27.29 28.04
CA PRO A 286 9.30 -26.76 26.74
C PRO A 286 8.10 -26.16 26.00
N VAL A 287 8.26 -24.94 25.48
CA VAL A 287 7.26 -24.23 24.67
C VAL A 287 7.89 -23.70 23.39
N TYR A 288 7.12 -23.61 22.32
CA TYR A 288 7.59 -22.97 21.09
C TYR A 288 7.84 -21.47 21.32
N ARG A 289 8.83 -20.93 20.60
CA ARG A 289 9.12 -19.48 20.63
C ARG A 289 7.91 -18.70 20.10
N PRO A 290 7.65 -17.50 20.64
CA PRO A 290 6.50 -16.71 20.23
C PRO A 290 6.62 -16.29 18.76
N THR A 291 5.48 -16.21 18.08
CA THR A 291 5.38 -15.86 16.66
C THR A 291 4.35 -14.75 16.45
N LEU A 292 4.53 -13.95 15.38
CA LEU A 292 3.51 -12.99 14.96
C LEU A 292 2.50 -13.70 14.07
N THR A 293 1.23 -13.58 14.43
CA THR A 293 0.09 -14.14 13.69
C THR A 293 -0.45 -13.16 12.65
N GLU A 294 -0.35 -11.87 12.92
CA GLU A 294 -0.81 -10.79 12.03
C GLU A 294 0.18 -9.63 12.12
N ILE A 295 0.46 -8.98 10.98
CA ILE A 295 1.27 -7.77 10.91
C ILE A 295 0.74 -6.85 9.82
N SER A 296 0.54 -5.58 10.15
CA SER A 296 -0.06 -4.60 9.26
C SER A 296 0.51 -3.21 9.53
N ALA A 297 0.41 -2.32 8.55
CA ALA A 297 0.69 -0.91 8.72
C ALA A 297 -0.57 -0.08 8.47
N LYS A 298 -0.92 0.77 9.43
CA LYS A 298 -1.87 1.86 9.20
C LYS A 298 -1.11 3.02 8.55
N VAL A 299 -1.48 3.36 7.33
CA VAL A 299 -0.90 4.45 6.53
C VAL A 299 -1.91 5.58 6.44
N GLU A 300 -1.53 6.74 6.96
CA GLU A 300 -2.25 8.00 6.81
C GLU A 300 -1.53 8.78 5.69
N TYR A 301 -2.18 8.90 4.54
CA TYR A 301 -1.64 9.63 3.38
C TYR A 301 -1.44 11.12 3.71
N PRO A 302 -0.57 11.82 2.97
CA PRO A 302 -0.43 13.28 3.07
C PRO A 302 -1.78 13.98 2.98
N GLU A 303 -1.95 15.06 3.73
CA GLU A 303 -3.23 15.78 3.88
C GLU A 303 -3.77 16.28 2.53
N TYR A 304 -2.88 16.67 1.61
CA TYR A 304 -3.26 17.17 0.29
C TYR A 304 -4.05 16.15 -0.54
N LEU A 305 -3.77 14.85 -0.40
CA LEU A 305 -4.49 13.79 -1.12
C LEU A 305 -5.92 13.59 -0.63
N GLN A 306 -6.32 14.12 0.53
CA GLN A 306 -7.69 13.99 1.08
C GLN A 306 -8.21 12.54 1.17
N ARG A 307 -7.30 11.55 1.24
CA ARG A 307 -7.62 10.13 1.33
C ARG A 307 -7.84 9.70 2.77
N LYS A 308 -8.71 8.70 2.96
CA LYS A 308 -8.87 8.03 4.26
C LYS A 308 -7.64 7.16 4.55
N ALA A 309 -7.31 7.03 5.82
CA ALA A 309 -6.24 6.14 6.26
C ALA A 309 -6.52 4.69 5.83
N GLN A 310 -5.50 4.02 5.33
CA GLN A 310 -5.58 2.64 4.84
C GLN A 310 -4.77 1.72 5.73
N VAL A 311 -5.22 0.47 5.90
CA VAL A 311 -4.45 -0.59 6.56
C VAL A 311 -3.91 -1.52 5.49
N ILE A 312 -2.58 -1.64 5.42
CA ILE A 312 -1.86 -2.47 4.47
C ILE A 312 -1.36 -3.71 5.22
N ASP A 313 -1.56 -4.89 4.64
CA ASP A 313 -0.99 -6.14 5.14
C ASP A 313 0.53 -6.16 4.92
N LEU A 314 1.28 -6.53 5.95
CA LEU A 314 2.74 -6.59 5.94
C LEU A 314 3.26 -8.03 6.09
N SER A 315 2.42 -9.04 5.86
CA SER A 315 2.81 -10.45 5.99
C SER A 315 4.00 -10.85 5.12
N SER A 316 4.24 -10.15 3.99
CA SER A 316 5.43 -10.31 3.12
C SER A 316 6.70 -9.67 3.69
N GLY A 317 6.58 -8.81 4.70
CA GLY A 317 7.66 -7.98 5.23
C GLY A 317 8.00 -6.75 4.39
N VAL A 318 7.30 -6.48 3.27
CA VAL A 318 7.58 -5.34 2.38
C VAL A 318 6.31 -4.57 2.05
N ALA A 319 6.36 -3.24 2.09
CA ALA A 319 5.30 -2.36 1.58
C ALA A 319 5.86 -1.17 0.79
N THR A 320 5.11 -0.73 -0.21
CA THR A 320 5.33 0.53 -0.91
C THR A 320 4.43 1.60 -0.30
N ILE A 321 4.99 2.75 0.04
CA ILE A 321 4.28 3.86 0.68
C ILE A 321 4.63 5.17 -0.01
N LEU A 322 3.71 6.13 0.01
CA LEU A 322 3.96 7.46 -0.55
C LEU A 322 4.80 8.30 0.42
N GLU A 323 5.76 9.06 -0.12
CA GLU A 323 6.53 10.04 0.65
C GLU A 323 5.62 11.02 1.42
N GLY A 324 6.00 11.36 2.66
CA GLY A 324 5.21 12.21 3.55
C GLY A 324 4.09 11.47 4.30
N SER A 325 3.71 10.27 3.89
CA SER A 325 2.71 9.45 4.59
C SER A 325 3.14 9.14 6.01
N LYS A 326 2.20 9.16 6.95
CA LYS A 326 2.44 8.78 8.34
C LYS A 326 2.09 7.31 8.55
N VAL A 327 3.07 6.52 8.95
CA VAL A 327 2.96 5.06 9.07
C VAL A 327 3.00 4.64 10.53
N THR A 328 2.10 3.72 10.91
CA THR A 328 2.06 3.08 12.23
C THR A 328 1.98 1.57 12.06
N VAL A 329 2.96 0.83 12.59
CA VAL A 329 2.96 -0.63 12.50
C VAL A 329 2.18 -1.23 13.66
N MET A 330 1.33 -2.20 13.32
CA MET A 330 0.50 -2.96 14.24
C MET A 330 0.74 -4.45 14.02
N ALA A 331 1.01 -5.20 15.09
CA ALA A 331 1.22 -6.63 15.01
C ALA A 331 0.53 -7.36 16.16
N LYS A 332 0.29 -8.66 15.99
CA LYS A 332 -0.37 -9.51 16.98
C LYS A 332 0.40 -10.81 17.16
N ALA A 333 0.87 -11.05 18.38
CA ALA A 333 1.56 -12.28 18.75
C ALA A 333 0.57 -13.40 19.09
N ASP A 334 1.04 -14.64 18.97
CA ASP A 334 0.33 -15.85 19.40
C ASP A 334 0.16 -15.95 20.93
N ARG A 335 0.87 -15.11 21.69
CA ARG A 335 0.88 -15.08 23.16
C ARG A 335 0.99 -13.66 23.72
N ASP A 336 0.60 -13.48 24.98
CA ASP A 336 0.81 -12.23 25.72
C ASP A 336 2.31 -11.89 25.83
N LEU A 337 2.62 -10.61 25.75
CA LEU A 337 3.97 -10.08 25.69
C LEU A 337 4.41 -9.49 27.04
N SER A 338 5.72 -9.51 27.29
CA SER A 338 6.35 -8.81 28.42
C SER A 338 7.28 -7.68 27.98
N ALA A 339 7.80 -7.74 26.76
CA ALA A 339 8.66 -6.70 26.18
C ALA A 339 8.56 -6.69 24.66
N VAL A 340 8.74 -5.50 24.07
CA VAL A 340 8.81 -5.29 22.63
C VAL A 340 9.84 -4.21 22.34
N GLU A 341 10.64 -4.42 21.31
CA GLU A 341 11.61 -3.46 20.78
C GLU A 341 11.36 -3.26 19.29
N ALA A 342 11.30 -2.01 18.86
CA ALA A 342 11.29 -1.63 17.46
C ALA A 342 12.54 -0.81 17.18
N GLY A 343 13.27 -1.14 16.12
CA GLY A 343 14.42 -0.37 15.67
C GLY A 343 15.80 -0.78 16.24
N PRO A 344 16.83 0.06 16.04
CA PRO A 344 16.75 1.33 15.31
C PRO A 344 16.32 1.13 13.85
N MET A 345 15.50 2.05 13.36
CA MET A 345 15.05 2.10 11.97
C MET A 345 16.22 2.55 11.09
N GLU A 346 16.53 1.77 10.06
CA GLU A 346 17.58 2.06 9.09
C GLU A 346 16.95 2.77 7.89
N ILE A 347 17.43 3.97 7.56
CA ILE A 347 16.93 4.80 6.47
C ILE A 347 18.06 4.93 5.44
N THR A 348 17.88 4.32 4.27
CA THR A 348 18.85 4.36 3.17
C THR A 348 18.28 5.22 2.03
N PRO A 349 18.86 6.39 1.73
CA PRO A 349 18.39 7.26 0.66
C PRO A 349 18.31 6.53 -0.69
N ILE A 350 17.27 6.79 -1.47
CA ILE A 350 17.21 6.32 -2.85
C ILE A 350 18.05 7.29 -3.67
N LEU A 351 19.17 6.80 -4.23
CA LEU A 351 19.98 7.59 -5.16
C LEU A 351 19.15 7.78 -6.44
N GLU A 352 18.66 9.00 -6.67
CA GLU A 352 18.12 9.38 -7.97
C GLU A 352 19.26 9.21 -8.99
N ALA A 353 19.05 8.36 -9.99
CA ALA A 353 19.93 8.32 -11.14
C ALA A 353 19.86 9.70 -11.79
N ILE A 354 20.93 10.48 -11.65
CA ILE A 354 21.08 11.77 -12.32
C ILE A 354 20.84 11.51 -13.82
N ASP A 355 19.83 12.16 -14.37
CA ASP A 355 19.52 12.10 -15.79
C ASP A 355 20.72 12.62 -16.57
N ALA A 356 21.20 11.85 -17.54
CA ALA A 356 22.51 12.04 -18.18
C ALA A 356 22.54 13.21 -19.19
N GLN A 357 21.66 14.20 -19.06
CA GLN A 357 21.49 15.30 -20.03
C GLN A 357 21.72 16.71 -19.46
N GLU A 358 21.96 16.88 -18.16
CA GLU A 358 22.45 18.15 -17.59
C GLU A 358 23.89 18.01 -17.08
N LEU A 359 24.85 17.94 -17.99
CA LEU A 359 26.24 18.23 -17.69
C LEU A 359 26.60 19.57 -18.34
N PRO A 360 27.05 20.59 -17.56
CA PRO A 360 27.73 21.74 -18.13
C PRO A 360 29.02 21.26 -18.83
N GLU A 361 29.38 21.90 -19.93
CA GLU A 361 30.61 21.62 -20.68
C GLU A 361 31.85 21.51 -19.76
N PRO A 362 32.80 20.60 -20.06
CA PRO A 362 33.93 20.35 -19.18
C PRO A 362 34.86 21.58 -19.14
N PRO A 363 35.31 22.03 -17.96
CA PRO A 363 36.38 23.01 -17.88
C PRO A 363 37.70 22.40 -18.37
N SER A 364 38.50 23.25 -19.00
CA SER A 364 39.82 22.99 -19.56
C SER A 364 40.75 22.24 -18.61
N ALA A 365 41.51 21.32 -19.20
CA ALA A 365 42.51 20.48 -18.56
C ALA A 365 43.57 21.28 -17.79
N GLU A 366 43.55 21.17 -16.46
CA GLU A 366 44.71 21.13 -15.56
C GLU A 366 44.18 20.91 -14.14
N GLU A 367 44.06 19.65 -13.71
CA GLU A 367 44.18 19.19 -12.32
C GLU A 367 43.98 17.66 -12.25
N GLU A 368 45.07 16.91 -12.37
CA GLU A 368 45.14 15.55 -11.86
C GLU A 368 45.22 15.59 -10.33
N THR A 369 44.13 15.22 -9.65
CA THR A 369 44.07 14.27 -8.51
C THR A 369 42.75 14.42 -7.75
N ALA A 370 41.66 13.90 -8.33
CA ALA A 370 40.50 13.53 -7.54
C ALA A 370 39.99 12.16 -8.00
N LYS A 371 40.21 11.15 -7.16
CA LYS A 371 39.48 9.87 -7.25
C LYS A 371 37.99 10.18 -7.25
N PRO A 372 37.15 9.50 -8.05
CA PRO A 372 35.71 9.63 -7.91
C PRO A 372 35.32 8.97 -6.58
N SER A 373 35.13 9.76 -5.52
CA SER A 373 34.40 9.30 -4.35
C SER A 373 32.92 9.33 -4.72
N ALA A 374 32.42 8.21 -5.24
CA ALA A 374 31.03 7.86 -5.01
C ALA A 374 30.89 7.64 -3.49
N GLU A 375 30.63 8.72 -2.75
CA GLU A 375 30.12 8.61 -1.39
C GLU A 375 28.73 7.99 -1.50
N ALA A 376 28.68 6.67 -1.41
CA ALA A 376 27.45 5.95 -1.14
C ALA A 376 26.84 6.57 0.13
N SER A 377 25.69 7.22 -0.01
CA SER A 377 24.97 7.86 1.09
C SER A 377 24.82 6.84 2.23
N GLN A 378 25.51 7.08 3.34
CA GLN A 378 25.51 6.13 4.47
C GLN A 378 24.09 6.03 5.05
N PRO A 379 23.64 4.83 5.46
CA PRO A 379 22.34 4.66 6.09
C PRO A 379 22.28 5.45 7.41
N THR A 380 21.18 6.19 7.60
CA THR A 380 20.91 6.91 8.86
C THR A 380 20.03 6.06 9.76
N PHE A 381 20.23 6.14 11.08
CA PHE A 381 19.46 5.37 12.06
C PHE A 381 18.55 6.27 12.90
N GLN A 382 17.28 5.90 13.03
CA GLN A 382 16.30 6.59 13.87
C GLN A 382 15.71 5.63 14.91
N GLU A 383 15.71 6.02 16.18
CA GLU A 383 15.03 5.24 17.22
C GLU A 383 13.51 5.35 17.08
N LEU A 384 12.80 4.22 17.18
CA LEU A 384 11.35 4.16 17.15
C LEU A 384 10.85 3.35 18.34
N LYS A 385 9.98 3.90 19.18
CA LYS A 385 9.45 3.13 20.32
C LYS A 385 8.29 2.24 19.89
N ALA A 386 8.12 1.14 20.62
CA ALA A 386 6.96 0.28 20.51
C ALA A 386 6.30 0.10 21.88
N THR A 387 4.98 -0.02 21.86
CA THR A 387 4.15 -0.31 23.03
C THR A 387 3.39 -1.61 22.78
N TYR A 388 3.04 -2.30 23.86
CA TYR A 388 2.25 -3.53 23.77
C TYR A 388 1.07 -3.51 24.75
N SER A 389 0.00 -4.21 24.39
CA SER A 389 -1.16 -4.45 25.24
C SER A 389 -1.62 -5.90 25.06
N GLY A 390 -1.40 -6.73 26.09
CA GLY A 390 -1.60 -8.17 25.98
C GLY A 390 -0.69 -8.76 24.90
N ASN A 391 -1.27 -9.30 23.84
CA ASN A 391 -0.57 -9.84 22.67
C ASN A 391 -0.52 -8.89 21.46
N HIS A 392 -0.98 -7.64 21.58
CA HIS A 392 -0.94 -6.66 20.49
C HIS A 392 0.25 -5.72 20.65
N ILE A 393 0.90 -5.42 19.53
CA ILE A 393 2.03 -4.52 19.39
C ILE A 393 1.60 -3.31 18.57
N LYS A 394 2.02 -2.12 18.98
CA LYS A 394 1.84 -0.87 18.24
C LYS A 394 3.10 -0.02 18.34
N THR A 395 3.66 0.38 17.21
CA THR A 395 4.79 1.32 17.17
C THR A 395 4.33 2.76 17.31
N ASP A 396 5.26 3.66 17.66
CA ASP A 396 5.09 5.08 17.38
C ASP A 396 4.95 5.31 15.86
N SER A 397 4.32 6.41 15.48
CA SER A 397 4.19 6.77 14.07
C SER A 397 5.45 7.45 13.56
N PHE A 398 5.83 7.17 12.31
CA PHE A 398 6.92 7.86 11.60
C PHE A 398 6.42 8.36 10.24
N HIS A 399 7.12 9.34 9.67
CA HIS A 399 6.84 9.84 8.33
C HIS A 399 7.72 9.12 7.31
N ALA A 400 7.11 8.71 6.19
CA ALA A 400 7.82 8.23 5.03
C ALA A 400 8.68 9.36 4.45
N VAL A 401 9.96 9.10 4.24
CA VAL A 401 10.91 10.00 3.57
C VAL A 401 11.34 9.35 2.26
N SER A 402 11.87 10.08 1.28
CA SER A 402 12.39 9.49 0.03
C SER A 402 13.62 8.60 0.26
N ALA A 403 13.39 7.40 0.78
CA ALA A 403 14.38 6.43 1.20
C ALA A 403 13.75 5.02 1.31
N ASN A 404 14.61 4.00 1.30
CA ASN A 404 14.25 2.66 1.74
C ASN A 404 14.40 2.60 3.28
N ILE A 405 13.31 2.23 3.96
CA ILE A 405 13.25 2.19 5.42
C ILE A 405 13.15 0.75 5.89
N LYS A 406 14.11 0.27 6.69
CA LYS A 406 14.05 -1.04 7.35
C LYS A 406 13.77 -0.87 8.84
N LEU A 407 12.70 -1.49 9.31
CA LEU A 407 12.29 -1.51 10.71
C LEU A 407 12.40 -2.93 11.28
N PRO A 408 13.45 -3.25 12.07
CA PRO A 408 13.50 -4.49 12.82
C PRO A 408 12.52 -4.44 14.00
N LEU A 409 11.78 -5.52 14.20
CA LEU A 409 10.85 -5.72 15.32
C LEU A 409 11.23 -6.99 16.08
N ASN A 410 11.41 -6.86 17.39
CA ASN A 410 11.72 -7.96 18.30
C ASN A 410 10.74 -7.97 19.47
N TRP A 411 10.37 -9.15 19.97
CA TRP A 411 9.41 -9.29 21.06
C TRP A 411 9.71 -10.48 21.96
N THR A 412 9.29 -10.35 23.22
CA THR A 412 9.44 -11.36 24.26
C THR A 412 8.07 -11.64 24.88
N ASP A 413 7.74 -12.93 25.01
CA ASP A 413 6.48 -13.36 25.60
C ASP A 413 6.45 -13.23 27.13
N LYS A 414 5.27 -13.45 27.73
CA LYS A 414 5.07 -13.44 29.18
C LYS A 414 5.93 -14.44 29.96
N TYR A 415 6.60 -15.37 29.30
CA TYR A 415 7.51 -16.33 29.92
C TYR A 415 8.98 -15.94 29.80
N GLY A 416 9.28 -14.76 29.22
CA GLY A 416 10.64 -14.29 29.01
C GLY A 416 11.33 -14.91 27.79
N ILE A 417 10.57 -15.57 26.89
CA ILE A 417 11.14 -16.20 25.69
C ILE A 417 11.06 -15.22 24.53
N THR A 418 12.22 -14.85 23.99
CA THR A 418 12.33 -13.97 22.81
C THR A 418 12.01 -14.73 21.52
N ALA A 419 11.49 -14.01 20.53
CA ALA A 419 11.32 -14.54 19.17
C ALA A 419 12.63 -15.12 18.61
N ARG A 420 12.52 -16.11 17.71
CA ARG A 420 13.68 -16.78 17.11
C ARG A 420 14.48 -15.85 16.19
N GLU A 421 13.77 -15.08 15.38
CA GLU A 421 14.32 -14.11 14.45
C GLU A 421 13.53 -12.81 14.61
N LYS A 422 14.23 -11.68 14.52
CA LYS A 422 13.60 -10.36 14.44
C LYS A 422 12.87 -10.25 13.10
N SER A 423 11.65 -9.73 13.10
CA SER A 423 10.92 -9.43 11.87
C SER A 423 11.44 -8.12 11.30
N VAL A 424 11.96 -8.11 10.07
CA VAL A 424 12.47 -6.89 9.42
C VAL A 424 11.47 -6.42 8.39
N LEU A 425 10.82 -5.30 8.66
CA LEU A 425 9.85 -4.68 7.76
C LEU A 425 10.55 -3.68 6.86
N THR A 426 10.32 -3.76 5.56
CA THR A 426 10.92 -2.88 4.56
C THR A 426 9.84 -2.00 3.96
N PHE A 427 10.00 -0.69 4.03
CA PHE A 427 9.12 0.29 3.41
C PHE A 427 9.87 0.98 2.28
N ASN A 428 9.38 0.78 1.05
CA ASN A 428 9.88 1.48 -0.12
C ASN A 428 9.04 2.75 -0.30
N SER A 429 9.63 3.89 0.01
CA SER A 429 8.98 5.18 -0.19
C SER A 429 9.07 5.58 -1.67
N GLN A 430 7.95 5.95 -2.27
CA GLN A 430 7.89 6.50 -3.63
C GLN A 430 7.45 7.96 -3.59
N LYS A 431 8.02 8.75 -4.48
CA LYS A 431 7.60 10.15 -4.70
C LYS A 431 6.34 10.14 -5.57
N ASP A 432 5.38 10.98 -5.20
CA ASP A 432 4.22 11.33 -6.02
C ASP A 432 4.70 11.90 -7.36
N MET A 433 4.25 11.35 -8.50
CA MET A 433 4.65 11.79 -9.84
C MET A 433 3.73 12.90 -10.38
N GLU A 434 4.20 13.66 -11.37
CA GLU A 434 3.34 14.67 -12.01
C GLU A 434 2.29 13.98 -12.91
N PRO A 435 1.05 14.53 -12.96
CA PRO A 435 0.02 13.99 -13.83
C PRO A 435 0.34 14.30 -15.30
N HIS A 436 -0.15 13.46 -16.20
CA HIS A 436 0.01 13.64 -17.64
C HIS A 436 -1.35 13.86 -18.29
N VAL A 437 -1.39 14.64 -19.38
CA VAL A 437 -2.62 14.89 -20.13
C VAL A 437 -2.33 14.98 -21.63
N TYR A 438 -3.20 14.36 -22.43
CA TYR A 438 -3.07 14.30 -23.88
C TYR A 438 -4.42 14.57 -24.56
N ILE A 439 -4.34 15.13 -25.77
CA ILE A 439 -5.45 15.21 -26.71
C ILE A 439 -5.26 14.08 -27.74
N GLN A 440 -6.29 13.26 -27.92
CA GLN A 440 -6.29 12.14 -28.87
C GLN A 440 -7.33 12.33 -29.98
N GLY A 441 -7.13 11.63 -31.09
CA GLY A 441 -8.06 11.63 -32.22
C GLY A 441 -7.88 12.79 -33.20
N VAL A 442 -6.88 13.66 -33.01
CA VAL A 442 -6.61 14.79 -33.88
C VAL A 442 -5.11 14.99 -34.15
N PRO A 443 -4.73 15.47 -35.36
CA PRO A 443 -3.34 15.84 -35.66
C PRO A 443 -2.94 17.15 -34.96
N SER A 444 -1.64 17.46 -34.94
CA SER A 444 -1.10 18.68 -34.33
C SER A 444 -1.52 19.96 -35.04
N GLU A 445 -1.82 19.88 -36.34
CA GLU A 445 -2.29 21.00 -37.16
C GLU A 445 -3.59 20.62 -37.86
N ILE A 446 -4.61 21.46 -37.71
CA ILE A 446 -5.97 21.22 -38.23
C ILE A 446 -6.44 22.46 -39.00
N PHE A 447 -7.07 22.28 -40.16
CA PHE A 447 -7.69 23.33 -40.95
C PHE A 447 -9.20 23.09 -40.98
N LYS A 448 -9.99 24.06 -40.50
CA LYS A 448 -11.45 23.93 -40.36
C LYS A 448 -12.17 25.22 -40.68
N LEU A 449 -13.38 25.14 -41.23
CA LEU A 449 -14.27 26.30 -41.32
C LEU A 449 -14.80 26.70 -39.94
N ALA A 450 -15.17 27.98 -39.78
CA ALA A 450 -15.73 28.48 -38.52
C ALA A 450 -17.08 27.84 -38.13
N GLU A 451 -17.82 27.30 -39.10
CA GLU A 451 -19.09 26.61 -38.84
C GLU A 451 -18.90 25.14 -38.40
N GLU A 452 -17.70 24.58 -38.53
CA GLU A 452 -17.43 23.19 -38.19
C GLU A 452 -17.25 22.96 -36.67
N THR A 453 -17.38 21.70 -36.27
CA THR A 453 -17.11 21.25 -34.90
C THR A 453 -15.91 20.32 -34.90
N LEU A 454 -14.99 20.51 -33.97
CA LEU A 454 -13.85 19.64 -33.74
C LEU A 454 -14.18 18.64 -32.65
N THR A 455 -14.15 17.34 -32.96
CA THR A 455 -14.31 16.27 -31.97
C THR A 455 -12.95 15.66 -31.63
N PHE A 456 -12.61 15.61 -30.34
CA PHE A 456 -11.38 15.01 -29.84
C PHE A 456 -11.58 14.43 -28.44
N GLU A 457 -10.69 13.55 -28.01
CA GLU A 457 -10.72 12.96 -26.67
C GLU A 457 -9.62 13.57 -25.80
N ILE A 458 -9.96 13.93 -24.56
CA ILE A 458 -8.97 14.27 -23.54
C ILE A 458 -8.75 13.08 -22.62
N GLN A 459 -7.49 12.77 -22.34
CA GLN A 459 -7.12 11.71 -21.39
C GLN A 459 -6.06 12.26 -20.43
N ALA A 460 -6.36 12.23 -19.14
CA ALA A 460 -5.44 12.57 -18.08
C ALA A 460 -5.19 11.37 -17.15
N GLU A 461 -3.95 11.22 -16.70
CA GLU A 461 -3.49 10.10 -15.88
C GLU A 461 -2.60 10.59 -14.72
N ASP A 462 -2.75 9.96 -13.56
CA ASP A 462 -1.97 10.20 -12.35
C ASP A 462 -1.75 8.92 -11.53
N ASP A 463 -0.74 8.89 -10.67
CA ASP A 463 -0.44 7.73 -9.81
C ASP A 463 -1.33 7.67 -8.55
N TYR A 464 -1.79 8.82 -8.05
CA TYR A 464 -2.69 8.90 -6.90
C TYR A 464 -4.08 9.43 -7.29
N GLY A 465 -4.23 10.70 -7.64
CA GLY A 465 -5.56 11.27 -7.84
C GLY A 465 -5.55 12.56 -8.64
N LEU A 466 -6.46 12.61 -9.61
CA LEU A 466 -6.73 13.79 -10.40
C LEU A 466 -7.87 14.60 -9.78
N LYS A 467 -7.66 15.91 -9.64
CA LYS A 467 -8.64 16.85 -9.11
C LYS A 467 -9.58 17.34 -10.19
N ALA A 468 -9.06 17.71 -11.36
CA ALA A 468 -9.87 18.15 -12.50
C ALA A 468 -9.09 18.05 -13.81
N ALA A 469 -9.82 17.94 -14.91
CA ALA A 469 -9.27 18.03 -16.26
C ALA A 469 -10.17 18.89 -17.15
N GLY A 470 -9.55 19.55 -18.13
CA GLY A 470 -10.24 20.48 -19.00
C GLY A 470 -9.43 20.86 -20.22
N ILE A 471 -9.91 21.88 -20.92
CA ILE A 471 -9.24 22.48 -22.08
C ILE A 471 -9.08 23.98 -21.89
N GLU A 472 -8.11 24.53 -22.58
CA GLU A 472 -7.94 25.96 -22.76
C GLU A 472 -7.59 26.27 -24.21
N TRP A 473 -7.97 27.46 -24.66
CA TRP A 473 -7.67 27.92 -25.99
C TRP A 473 -7.23 29.38 -26.00
N GLN A 474 -6.27 29.67 -26.87
CA GLN A 474 -5.73 31.00 -27.09
C GLN A 474 -5.66 31.27 -28.60
N GLY A 475 -6.40 32.28 -29.02
CA GLY A 475 -6.46 32.76 -30.39
C GLY A 475 -5.37 33.79 -30.70
N GLU A 476 -5.03 33.86 -31.97
CA GLU A 476 -4.14 34.83 -32.60
C GLU A 476 -4.70 35.14 -33.99
N PHE A 477 -5.00 36.42 -34.27
CA PHE A 477 -5.41 36.81 -35.62
C PHE A 477 -4.21 36.75 -36.56
N THR A 478 -4.42 36.14 -37.72
CA THR A 478 -3.42 36.06 -38.78
C THR A 478 -3.24 37.39 -39.52
N LYS A 479 -4.19 38.32 -39.37
CA LYS A 479 -4.15 39.68 -39.89
C LYS A 479 -4.48 40.72 -38.80
N PRO A 480 -3.84 41.91 -38.81
CA PRO A 480 -4.26 43.08 -38.05
C PRO A 480 -5.78 43.25 -38.07
N THR A 481 -6.41 43.02 -36.92
CA THR A 481 -7.87 43.08 -36.76
C THR A 481 -8.16 43.86 -35.49
N ALA A 482 -9.08 44.83 -35.54
CA ALA A 482 -9.47 45.65 -34.39
C ALA A 482 -10.25 44.88 -33.29
N LYS A 483 -10.41 43.55 -33.43
CA LYS A 483 -11.08 42.68 -32.45
C LYS A 483 -10.05 42.06 -31.52
N THR A 484 -10.51 41.55 -30.38
CA THR A 484 -9.67 40.78 -29.45
C THR A 484 -9.67 39.29 -29.86
N PRO A 485 -8.51 38.63 -29.94
CA PRO A 485 -8.45 37.20 -30.24
C PRO A 485 -9.25 36.37 -29.23
N ALA A 486 -9.82 35.26 -29.68
CA ALA A 486 -10.62 34.40 -28.83
C ALA A 486 -9.76 33.77 -27.73
N LYS A 487 -10.20 33.84 -26.49
CA LYS A 487 -9.53 33.18 -25.36
C LYS A 487 -10.57 32.60 -24.43
N GLY A 488 -10.32 31.40 -23.93
CA GLY A 488 -11.19 30.79 -22.94
C GLY A 488 -10.62 29.50 -22.38
N GLU A 489 -11.28 29.01 -21.34
CA GLU A 489 -11.00 27.72 -20.73
C GLU A 489 -12.31 27.05 -20.33
N LEU A 490 -12.27 25.72 -20.26
CA LEU A 490 -13.40 24.91 -19.85
C LEU A 490 -12.93 23.78 -18.94
N THR A 491 -13.50 23.68 -17.74
CA THR A 491 -13.34 22.48 -16.90
C THR A 491 -14.37 21.46 -17.35
N LEU A 492 -13.91 20.32 -17.85
CA LEU A 492 -14.78 19.29 -18.42
C LEU A 492 -15.15 18.25 -17.38
N ILE A 493 -14.15 17.79 -16.61
CA ILE A 493 -14.33 16.73 -15.61
C ILE A 493 -13.81 17.19 -14.26
N GLN A 494 -14.60 16.94 -13.22
CA GLN A 494 -14.15 16.96 -11.83
C GLN A 494 -13.75 15.54 -11.43
N GLY A 495 -12.53 15.39 -10.92
CA GLY A 495 -12.03 14.10 -10.45
C GLY A 495 -12.30 13.88 -8.96
N ALA A 496 -11.59 12.89 -8.41
CA ALA A 496 -11.69 12.51 -7.01
C ALA A 496 -10.31 12.06 -6.49
N PRO A 497 -10.07 12.10 -5.16
CA PRO A 497 -8.81 11.69 -4.54
C PRO A 497 -8.30 10.29 -4.93
N ASP A 498 -9.21 9.37 -5.27
CA ASP A 498 -8.94 7.99 -5.64
C ASP A 498 -9.01 7.73 -7.16
N GLN A 499 -9.33 8.75 -7.95
CA GLN A 499 -9.49 8.64 -9.39
C GLN A 499 -8.18 9.00 -10.10
N THR A 500 -7.50 7.98 -10.61
CA THR A 500 -6.21 8.09 -11.30
C THR A 500 -6.32 8.39 -12.80
N THR A 501 -7.53 8.31 -13.37
CA THR A 501 -7.76 8.51 -14.80
C THR A 501 -9.02 9.33 -15.05
N LEU A 502 -8.91 10.34 -15.91
CA LEU A 502 -10.01 11.20 -16.36
C LEU A 502 -10.04 11.20 -17.90
N THR A 503 -11.19 10.82 -18.47
CA THR A 503 -11.37 10.76 -19.92
C THR A 503 -12.71 11.35 -20.31
N ASP A 504 -12.71 12.26 -21.29
CA ASP A 504 -13.94 12.81 -21.89
C ASP A 504 -13.79 12.99 -23.40
N ILE A 505 -14.90 12.85 -24.12
CA ILE A 505 -14.98 13.20 -25.54
C ILE A 505 -15.52 14.62 -25.65
N VAL A 506 -14.75 15.51 -26.26
CA VAL A 506 -15.08 16.92 -26.40
C VAL A 506 -15.58 17.20 -27.81
N ASP A 507 -16.78 17.75 -27.91
CA ASP A 507 -17.29 18.34 -29.16
C ASP A 507 -17.11 19.86 -29.06
N PHE A 508 -16.11 20.40 -29.77
CA PHE A 508 -15.70 21.81 -29.71
C PHE A 508 -16.18 22.59 -30.94
N SER A 509 -17.30 23.28 -30.82
CA SER A 509 -17.88 24.09 -31.91
C SER A 509 -17.40 25.54 -31.83
N PHE A 510 -16.63 25.99 -32.83
CA PHE A 510 -16.09 27.36 -32.85
C PHE A 510 -17.21 28.42 -32.77
N GLU A 511 -18.30 28.20 -33.51
CA GLU A 511 -19.47 29.08 -33.50
C GLU A 511 -20.19 29.10 -32.13
N ALA A 512 -20.24 27.99 -31.40
CA ALA A 512 -20.83 27.94 -30.06
C ALA A 512 -20.06 28.81 -29.05
N TYR A 513 -18.75 28.94 -29.24
CA TYR A 513 -17.86 29.77 -28.42
C TYR A 513 -17.64 31.18 -29.01
N ASN A 514 -18.38 31.57 -30.06
CA ASN A 514 -18.23 32.85 -30.76
C ASN A 514 -16.79 33.11 -31.25
N ILE A 515 -16.12 32.05 -31.71
CA ILE A 515 -14.75 32.10 -32.23
C ILE A 515 -14.80 32.36 -33.73
N GLU A 516 -14.40 33.56 -34.13
CA GLU A 516 -14.26 33.94 -35.54
C GLU A 516 -12.98 33.34 -36.17
N PRO A 517 -12.85 33.33 -37.52
CA PRO A 517 -11.66 32.87 -38.23
C PRO A 517 -10.36 33.47 -37.69
N GLN A 518 -9.48 32.61 -37.19
CA GLN A 518 -8.19 32.95 -36.59
C GLN A 518 -7.35 31.68 -36.38
N LYS A 519 -6.09 31.84 -36.00
CA LYS A 519 -5.27 30.72 -35.51
C LYS A 519 -5.60 30.48 -34.04
N LEU A 520 -5.92 29.26 -33.65
CA LEU A 520 -6.29 28.88 -32.29
C LEU A 520 -5.31 27.83 -31.77
N THR A 521 -4.67 28.11 -30.63
CA THR A 521 -3.86 27.14 -29.90
C THR A 521 -4.72 26.48 -28.83
N LEU A 522 -4.97 25.18 -28.96
CA LEU A 522 -5.78 24.39 -28.05
C LEU A 522 -4.88 23.48 -27.21
N ARG A 523 -5.07 23.48 -25.89
CA ARG A 523 -4.37 22.60 -24.96
C ARG A 523 -5.36 21.95 -24.01
N ALA A 524 -5.15 20.68 -23.69
CA ALA A 524 -5.79 20.07 -22.54
C ALA A 524 -4.96 20.39 -21.29
N TRP A 525 -5.60 20.49 -20.15
CA TRP A 525 -4.95 20.69 -18.87
C TRP A 525 -5.51 19.73 -17.82
N THR A 526 -4.69 19.40 -16.84
CA THR A 526 -5.07 18.60 -15.69
C THR A 526 -4.45 19.16 -14.41
N GLU A 527 -5.10 18.93 -13.28
CA GLU A 527 -4.66 19.34 -11.95
C GLU A 527 -4.72 18.11 -11.03
N ASP A 528 -3.63 17.83 -10.30
CA ASP A 528 -3.60 16.82 -9.24
C ASP A 528 -4.04 17.46 -7.90
N TYR A 529 -3.98 16.68 -6.82
CA TYR A 529 -4.28 17.19 -5.48
C TYR A 529 -3.08 17.87 -4.81
N LYS A 530 -1.91 17.92 -5.44
CA LYS A 530 -0.69 18.44 -4.84
C LYS A 530 -0.61 19.95 -5.06
N THR A 531 -0.65 20.70 -3.97
CA THR A 531 -0.84 22.16 -3.97
C THR A 531 0.24 22.96 -4.73
N ASP A 532 1.43 22.39 -4.89
CA ASP A 532 2.62 23.13 -5.29
C ASP A 532 2.90 23.04 -6.81
N ARG A 533 2.16 22.19 -7.55
CA ARG A 533 2.39 21.92 -8.99
C ARG A 533 1.58 22.79 -9.94
N GLY A 534 0.38 23.21 -9.54
CA GLY A 534 -0.54 23.89 -10.45
C GLY A 534 -1.03 23.00 -11.59
N ARG A 535 -1.46 23.60 -12.71
CA ARG A 535 -1.97 22.86 -13.88
C ARG A 535 -0.84 22.39 -14.79
N ILE A 536 -0.92 21.14 -15.23
CA ILE A 536 -0.06 20.56 -16.28
C ILE A 536 -0.82 20.59 -17.60
N TYR A 537 -0.12 20.81 -18.72
CA TYR A 537 -0.72 20.99 -20.05
C TYR A 537 -0.26 19.93 -21.04
N SER A 538 -1.13 19.59 -21.99
CA SER A 538 -0.79 18.75 -23.13
C SER A 538 0.09 19.49 -24.14
N ALA A 539 0.64 18.73 -25.09
CA ALA A 539 1.17 19.32 -26.32
C ALA A 539 0.08 20.19 -27.00
N PRO A 540 0.44 21.37 -27.53
CA PRO A 540 -0.51 22.27 -28.17
C PRO A 540 -0.97 21.72 -29.53
N VAL A 541 -2.27 21.78 -29.76
CA VAL A 541 -2.89 21.53 -31.06
C VAL A 541 -3.21 22.88 -31.70
N THR A 542 -2.71 23.11 -32.91
CA THR A 542 -2.95 24.35 -33.66
C THR A 542 -4.11 24.14 -34.63
N VAL A 543 -5.17 24.92 -34.44
CA VAL A 543 -6.35 24.91 -35.30
C VAL A 543 -6.38 26.21 -36.09
N TYR A 544 -6.27 26.11 -37.40
CA TYR A 544 -6.48 27.21 -38.35
C TYR A 544 -7.96 27.26 -38.69
N ILE A 545 -8.68 28.20 -38.08
CA ILE A 545 -10.08 28.45 -38.37
C ILE A 545 -10.12 29.38 -39.58
N LEU A 546 -10.49 28.82 -40.72
CA LEU A 546 -10.44 29.45 -42.03
C LEU A 546 -11.75 30.17 -42.34
N THR A 547 -11.62 31.29 -43.04
CA THR A 547 -12.73 31.85 -43.82
C THR A 547 -13.07 30.91 -44.98
N ARG A 548 -14.29 31.02 -45.54
CA ARG A 548 -14.68 30.26 -46.74
C ARG A 548 -13.75 30.51 -47.93
N ASP A 549 -13.16 31.69 -48.03
CA ASP A 549 -12.19 31.99 -49.09
C ASP A 549 -10.84 31.30 -48.87
N GLU A 550 -10.28 31.37 -47.66
CA GLU A 550 -9.03 30.67 -47.32
C GLU A 550 -9.20 29.15 -47.44
N HIS A 551 -10.37 28.63 -47.07
CA HIS A 551 -10.69 27.23 -47.28
C HIS A 551 -10.75 26.89 -48.77
N ARG A 552 -11.36 27.74 -49.63
CA ARG A 552 -11.34 27.52 -51.09
C ARG A 552 -9.91 27.50 -51.64
N GLN A 553 -9.04 28.41 -51.19
CA GLN A 553 -7.62 28.43 -51.58
C GLN A 553 -6.90 27.16 -51.14
N LEU A 554 -7.21 26.61 -49.95
CA LEU A 554 -6.69 25.32 -49.52
C LEU A 554 -7.13 24.18 -50.44
N ILE A 555 -8.42 24.13 -50.81
CA ILE A 555 -8.96 23.14 -51.74
C ILE A 555 -8.32 23.28 -53.12
N GLU A 556 -8.16 24.50 -53.63
CA GLU A 556 -7.46 24.79 -54.90
C GLU A 556 -6.03 24.24 -54.85
N ARG A 557 -5.23 24.62 -53.85
CA ARG A 557 -3.85 24.13 -53.72
C ARG A 557 -3.78 22.60 -53.67
N ARG A 558 -4.63 21.97 -52.84
CA ARG A 558 -4.68 20.49 -52.73
C ARG A 558 -5.10 19.84 -54.05
N THR A 559 -6.06 20.42 -54.76
CA THR A 559 -6.49 19.94 -56.09
C THR A 559 -5.34 20.06 -57.08
N LYS A 560 -4.59 21.17 -57.06
CA LYS A 560 -3.44 21.37 -57.93
C LYS A 560 -2.32 20.36 -57.66
N ASP A 561 -2.05 20.07 -56.39
CA ASP A 561 -1.07 19.06 -55.99
C ASP A 561 -1.50 17.66 -56.45
N ALA A 562 -2.79 17.30 -56.30
CA ALA A 562 -3.34 16.05 -56.81
C ALA A 562 -3.23 15.92 -58.34
N ILE A 563 -3.50 17.01 -59.08
CA ILE A 563 -3.31 17.06 -60.55
C ILE A 563 -1.86 16.79 -60.91
N ASN A 564 -0.91 17.45 -60.24
CA ASN A 564 0.51 17.27 -60.54
C ASN A 564 0.94 15.80 -60.29
N ARG A 565 0.45 15.17 -59.21
CA ARG A 565 0.69 13.75 -58.94
C ARG A 565 0.06 12.84 -60.00
N LEU A 566 -1.14 13.16 -60.49
CA LEU A 566 -1.77 12.41 -61.58
C LEU A 566 -0.97 12.55 -62.88
N GLU A 567 -0.49 13.75 -63.20
CA GLU A 567 0.36 14.00 -64.36
C GLU A 567 1.68 13.22 -64.26
N ASP A 568 2.26 13.11 -63.06
CA ASP A 568 3.46 12.31 -62.81
C ASP A 568 3.19 10.81 -62.99
N LEU A 569 2.06 10.33 -62.47
CA LEU A 569 1.63 8.94 -62.64
C LEU A 569 1.36 8.60 -64.11
N MET A 570 0.67 9.47 -64.83
CA MET A 570 0.42 9.33 -66.27
C MET A 570 1.72 9.28 -67.08
N ARG A 571 2.77 10.00 -66.68
CA ARG A 571 4.09 9.90 -67.34
C ARG A 571 4.74 8.55 -67.08
N ASN A 572 4.71 8.04 -65.85
CA ASN A 572 5.22 6.70 -65.54
C ASN A 572 4.44 5.60 -66.30
N GLU A 573 3.13 5.80 -66.43
CA GLU A 573 2.24 4.90 -67.15
C GLU A 573 2.54 4.91 -68.66
N GLN A 574 2.84 6.09 -69.23
CA GLN A 574 3.28 6.22 -70.61
C GLN A 574 4.64 5.54 -70.87
N GLU A 575 5.57 5.63 -69.92
CA GLU A 575 6.86 4.92 -69.99
C GLU A 575 6.68 3.39 -69.93
N SER A 576 5.76 2.92 -69.09
CA SER A 576 5.41 1.50 -68.95
C SER A 576 4.72 0.97 -70.21
N LEU A 577 3.79 1.74 -70.77
CA LEU A 577 3.15 1.42 -72.05
C LEU A 577 4.17 1.29 -73.18
N ASP A 578 5.17 2.18 -73.24
CA ASP A 578 6.22 2.10 -74.27
C ASP A 578 7.05 0.82 -74.15
N GLU A 579 7.30 0.32 -72.94
CA GLU A 579 7.96 -0.97 -72.72
C GLU A 579 7.03 -2.14 -73.07
N ASN A 580 5.76 -2.10 -72.68
CA ASN A 580 4.77 -3.11 -73.03
C ASN A 580 4.58 -3.20 -74.57
N LYS A 581 4.62 -2.07 -75.28
CA LYS A 581 4.64 -2.04 -76.76
C LYS A 581 5.92 -2.64 -77.37
N ARG A 582 7.06 -2.59 -76.68
CA ARG A 582 8.28 -3.29 -77.13
C ARG A 582 8.16 -4.80 -76.93
N LEU A 583 7.48 -5.23 -75.86
CA LEU A 583 7.18 -6.64 -75.60
C LEU A 583 6.16 -7.17 -76.61
N ASP A 584 5.09 -6.42 -76.90
CA ASP A 584 4.06 -6.74 -77.90
C ASP A 584 4.61 -6.99 -79.32
N ARG A 585 5.72 -6.35 -79.68
CA ARG A 585 6.38 -6.58 -80.99
C ARG A 585 7.13 -7.91 -81.08
N LYS A 586 7.30 -8.64 -79.97
CA LYS A 586 7.98 -9.93 -79.92
C LYS A 586 6.98 -11.05 -80.22
N THR A 587 7.43 -12.14 -80.81
CA THR A 587 6.56 -13.29 -81.04
C THR A 587 6.23 -14.02 -79.73
N GLY A 588 5.10 -14.73 -79.66
CA GLY A 588 4.71 -15.50 -78.47
C GLY A 588 5.77 -16.49 -77.96
N GLU A 589 6.61 -17.04 -78.85
CA GLU A 589 7.77 -17.87 -78.46
C GLU A 589 8.88 -17.05 -77.78
N GLU A 590 9.14 -15.83 -78.24
CA GLU A 590 10.13 -14.94 -77.64
C GLU A 590 9.66 -14.39 -76.29
N LEU A 591 8.37 -14.08 -76.14
CA LEU A 591 7.77 -13.64 -74.88
C LEU A 591 7.90 -14.70 -73.77
N GLN A 592 7.88 -15.98 -74.13
CA GLN A 592 8.04 -17.09 -73.19
C GLN A 592 9.49 -17.37 -72.75
N LYS A 593 10.49 -16.64 -73.29
CA LYS A 593 11.87 -16.73 -72.81
C LYS A 593 12.02 -16.08 -71.44
N ASP A 594 12.85 -16.65 -70.57
CA ASP A 594 13.06 -16.19 -69.19
C ASP A 594 13.30 -14.68 -69.10
N GLU A 595 14.14 -14.10 -69.96
CA GLU A 595 14.41 -12.65 -69.97
C GLU A 595 13.15 -11.78 -70.20
N ASN A 596 12.27 -12.16 -71.13
CA ASN A 596 11.06 -11.37 -71.42
C ASN A 596 9.94 -11.67 -70.41
N ARG A 597 9.90 -12.88 -69.84
CA ARG A 597 9.02 -13.21 -68.71
C ARG A 597 9.37 -12.39 -67.47
N ASP A 598 10.65 -12.26 -67.16
CA ASP A 598 11.12 -11.43 -66.05
C ASP A 598 10.76 -9.95 -66.29
N LYS A 599 10.86 -9.46 -67.53
CA LYS A 599 10.40 -8.11 -67.91
C LYS A 599 8.89 -7.94 -67.76
N LEU A 600 8.08 -8.91 -68.19
CA LEU A 600 6.62 -8.89 -67.98
C LEU A 600 6.26 -8.89 -66.48
N GLY A 601 7.02 -9.63 -65.66
CA GLY A 601 6.86 -9.60 -64.21
C GLY A 601 7.28 -8.26 -63.59
N GLN A 602 8.30 -7.59 -64.12
CA GLN A 602 8.64 -6.22 -63.71
C GLN A 602 7.55 -5.23 -64.11
N GLN A 603 6.96 -5.36 -65.30
CA GLN A 603 5.85 -4.52 -65.75
C GLN A 603 4.58 -4.77 -64.92
N GLU A 604 4.26 -6.02 -64.58
CA GLU A 604 3.16 -6.34 -63.64
C GLU A 604 3.36 -5.65 -62.28
N ASN A 605 4.55 -5.77 -61.68
CA ASN A 605 4.82 -5.14 -60.38
C ASN A 605 4.77 -3.60 -60.47
N ALA A 606 5.28 -3.02 -61.56
CA ALA A 606 5.18 -1.58 -61.80
C ALA A 606 3.71 -1.11 -61.95
N GLU A 607 2.87 -1.91 -62.61
CA GLU A 607 1.44 -1.65 -62.74
C GLU A 607 0.74 -1.70 -61.37
N LEU A 608 1.07 -2.67 -60.52
CA LEU A 608 0.53 -2.78 -59.16
C LEU A 608 0.96 -1.58 -58.29
N ASP A 609 2.23 -1.17 -58.37
CA ASP A 609 2.73 0.01 -57.66
C ASP A 609 2.03 1.30 -58.15
N ASN A 610 1.75 1.41 -59.45
CA ASN A 610 0.98 2.52 -60.01
C ASN A 610 -0.49 2.49 -59.57
N ALA A 611 -1.08 1.29 -59.45
CA ALA A 611 -2.44 1.10 -58.94
C ALA A 611 -2.58 1.56 -57.49
N ASP A 612 -1.62 1.22 -56.62
CA ASP A 612 -1.60 1.68 -55.24
C ASP A 612 -1.48 3.21 -55.15
N ARG A 613 -0.63 3.83 -55.98
CA ARG A 613 -0.52 5.31 -56.05
C ARG A 613 -1.79 5.96 -56.58
N MET A 614 -2.45 5.38 -57.58
CA MET A 614 -3.74 5.87 -58.07
C MET A 614 -4.81 5.76 -56.99
N LYS A 615 -4.78 4.71 -56.18
CA LYS A 615 -5.70 4.52 -55.07
C LYS A 615 -5.52 5.60 -54.00
N ASP A 616 -4.29 5.84 -53.56
CA ASP A 616 -3.98 6.92 -52.60
C ASP A 616 -4.44 8.28 -53.14
N LEU A 617 -4.25 8.53 -54.44
CA LEU A 617 -4.68 9.75 -55.10
C LEU A 617 -6.21 9.86 -55.21
N ALA A 618 -6.90 8.74 -55.46
CA ALA A 618 -8.36 8.69 -55.49
C ALA A 618 -8.95 8.99 -54.10
N GLU A 619 -8.36 8.44 -53.02
CA GLU A 619 -8.75 8.74 -51.64
C GLU A 619 -8.51 10.22 -51.30
N GLU A 620 -7.36 10.78 -51.67
CA GLU A 620 -7.07 12.21 -51.50
C GLU A 620 -8.08 13.10 -52.25
N MET A 621 -8.44 12.74 -53.49
CA MET A 621 -9.40 13.50 -54.29
C MET A 621 -10.83 13.39 -53.76
N GLU A 622 -11.22 12.23 -53.23
CA GLU A 622 -12.49 12.04 -52.53
C GLU A 622 -12.57 12.94 -51.28
N ASP A 623 -11.47 13.05 -50.53
CA ASP A 623 -11.38 13.93 -49.36
C ASP A 623 -11.41 15.42 -49.74
N ILE A 624 -10.73 15.81 -50.83
CA ILE A 624 -10.82 17.17 -51.39
C ILE A 624 -12.28 17.50 -51.75
N PHE A 625 -12.98 16.58 -52.42
CA PHE A 625 -14.40 16.75 -52.75
C PHE A 625 -15.25 16.87 -51.48
N LYS A 626 -15.07 15.99 -50.49
CA LYS A 626 -15.80 16.05 -49.20
C LYS A 626 -15.59 17.38 -48.49
N GLU A 627 -14.35 17.85 -48.37
CA GLU A 627 -14.08 19.15 -47.75
C GLU A 627 -14.67 20.29 -48.59
N ALA A 628 -14.58 20.23 -49.92
CA ALA A 628 -15.22 21.22 -50.80
C ALA A 628 -16.75 21.30 -50.61
N THR A 629 -17.44 20.18 -50.32
CA THR A 629 -18.90 20.20 -50.05
C THR A 629 -19.29 21.03 -48.84
N ARG A 630 -18.39 21.15 -47.85
CA ARG A 630 -18.60 21.97 -46.64
C ARG A 630 -18.53 23.46 -46.93
N ASN A 631 -17.85 23.86 -47.99
CA ASN A 631 -17.77 25.24 -48.40
C ASN A 631 -18.99 25.63 -49.22
N GLY A 632 -19.91 26.39 -48.60
CA GLY A 632 -21.12 26.88 -49.23
C GLY A 632 -20.90 27.78 -50.46
N ASP A 633 -19.70 28.33 -50.63
CA ASP A 633 -19.38 29.28 -51.70
C ASP A 633 -18.81 28.59 -52.95
N ILE A 634 -18.56 27.28 -52.94
CA ILE A 634 -18.12 26.55 -54.15
C ILE A 634 -19.34 26.19 -54.99
N ASP A 635 -19.30 26.54 -56.28
CA ASP A 635 -20.41 26.34 -57.21
C ASP A 635 -20.60 24.86 -57.59
N THR A 636 -21.79 24.55 -58.08
CA THR A 636 -22.21 23.16 -58.34
C THR A 636 -21.43 22.51 -59.48
N ASP A 637 -21.02 23.27 -60.49
CA ASP A 637 -20.27 22.76 -61.65
C ASP A 637 -18.84 22.38 -61.25
N THR A 638 -18.18 23.21 -60.44
CA THR A 638 -16.89 22.88 -59.84
C THR A 638 -16.98 21.61 -58.99
N MET A 639 -18.00 21.49 -58.14
CA MET A 639 -18.23 20.30 -57.32
C MET A 639 -18.44 19.04 -58.18
N LYS A 640 -19.16 19.17 -59.30
CA LYS A 640 -19.39 18.08 -60.25
C LYS A 640 -18.08 17.57 -60.84
N LYS A 641 -17.23 18.47 -61.32
CA LYS A 641 -15.93 18.10 -61.89
C LYS A 641 -15.00 17.46 -60.86
N LEU A 642 -14.99 17.95 -59.61
CA LEU A 642 -14.23 17.30 -58.53
C LEU A 642 -14.73 15.88 -58.26
N ALA A 643 -16.05 15.69 -58.20
CA ALA A 643 -16.68 14.37 -58.00
C ALA A 643 -16.36 13.41 -59.15
N GLU A 644 -16.56 13.84 -60.40
CA GLU A 644 -16.25 13.05 -61.59
C GLU A 644 -14.76 12.67 -61.64
N SER A 645 -13.87 13.60 -61.29
CA SER A 645 -12.43 13.31 -61.22
C SER A 645 -12.12 12.27 -60.14
N ALA A 646 -12.69 12.39 -58.93
CA ALA A 646 -12.50 11.42 -57.86
C ALA A 646 -13.04 10.02 -58.25
N GLU A 647 -14.23 9.96 -58.86
CA GLU A 647 -14.84 8.72 -59.32
C GLU A 647 -14.04 8.06 -60.45
N GLN A 648 -13.56 8.84 -61.42
CA GLN A 648 -12.70 8.35 -62.49
C GLN A 648 -11.38 7.79 -61.94
N MET A 649 -10.72 8.48 -61.01
CA MET A 649 -9.51 7.98 -60.34
C MET A 649 -9.78 6.68 -59.58
N LYS A 650 -10.90 6.61 -58.86
CA LYS A 650 -11.31 5.40 -58.14
C LYS A 650 -11.56 4.23 -59.07
N GLU A 651 -12.27 4.43 -60.19
CA GLU A 651 -12.49 3.37 -61.16
C GLU A 651 -11.17 2.90 -61.81
N MET A 652 -10.26 3.83 -62.11
CA MET A 652 -8.92 3.49 -62.61
C MET A 652 -8.15 2.62 -61.61
N ALA A 653 -8.14 3.00 -60.33
CA ALA A 653 -7.46 2.28 -59.26
C ALA A 653 -8.06 0.90 -58.94
N GLU A 654 -9.39 0.81 -58.84
CA GLU A 654 -10.05 -0.41 -58.35
C GLU A 654 -10.31 -1.44 -59.45
N LYS A 655 -10.30 -1.03 -60.71
CA LYS A 655 -10.78 -1.86 -61.83
C LYS A 655 -9.83 -1.90 -63.01
N GLU A 656 -9.41 -0.76 -63.56
CA GLU A 656 -8.66 -0.73 -64.82
C GLU A 656 -7.21 -1.18 -64.64
N MET A 657 -6.46 -0.56 -63.72
CA MET A 657 -5.06 -0.92 -63.45
C MET A 657 -4.89 -2.37 -62.94
N PRO A 658 -5.72 -2.87 -61.99
CA PRO A 658 -5.65 -4.28 -61.60
C PRO A 658 -5.93 -5.26 -62.74
N ASP A 659 -6.81 -4.91 -63.68
CA ASP A 659 -7.12 -5.72 -64.86
C ASP A 659 -5.93 -5.74 -65.85
N ILE A 660 -5.21 -4.62 -66.01
CA ILE A 660 -3.95 -4.56 -66.77
C ILE A 660 -2.89 -5.43 -66.10
N ALA A 661 -2.69 -5.30 -64.78
CA ALA A 661 -1.75 -6.12 -64.02
C ALA A 661 -2.07 -7.61 -64.14
N GLN A 662 -3.35 -7.99 -64.04
CA GLN A 662 -3.79 -9.38 -64.22
C GLN A 662 -3.49 -9.89 -65.63
N LYS A 663 -3.66 -9.06 -66.67
CA LYS A 663 -3.34 -9.44 -68.05
C LYS A 663 -1.83 -9.63 -68.26
N LEU A 664 -1.01 -8.78 -67.66
CA LEU A 664 0.45 -8.94 -67.63
C LEU A 664 0.86 -10.19 -66.84
N GLN A 665 0.18 -10.52 -65.75
CA GLN A 665 0.39 -11.75 -65.00
C GLN A 665 0.02 -13.00 -65.80
N ASP A 666 -1.14 -13.00 -66.46
CA ASP A 666 -1.62 -14.12 -67.28
C ASP A 666 -0.66 -14.39 -68.45
N SER A 667 -0.09 -13.34 -69.03
CA SER A 667 0.91 -13.46 -70.11
C SER A 667 2.17 -14.23 -69.67
N GLN A 668 2.51 -14.22 -68.38
CA GLN A 668 3.66 -14.93 -67.83
C GLN A 668 3.39 -16.43 -67.57
N ASN A 669 2.16 -16.93 -67.65
CA ASN A 669 1.88 -18.31 -67.27
C ASN A 669 2.55 -19.34 -68.21
N GLN A 670 3.43 -20.21 -67.67
CA GLN A 670 4.13 -21.25 -68.44
C GLN A 670 3.19 -22.26 -69.12
N ARG A 671 1.93 -22.34 -68.66
CA ARG A 671 0.92 -23.25 -69.19
C ARG A 671 0.10 -22.66 -70.34
N ASN A 672 0.28 -21.38 -70.68
CA ASN A 672 -0.45 -20.73 -71.77
C ASN A 672 0.15 -21.07 -73.14
N THR A 673 -0.71 -21.12 -74.17
CA THR A 673 -0.26 -21.23 -75.57
C THR A 673 0.41 -19.94 -76.02
N GLN A 674 1.31 -20.02 -77.01
CA GLN A 674 1.98 -18.85 -77.57
C GLN A 674 0.99 -17.79 -78.08
N GLU A 675 -0.09 -18.23 -78.75
CA GLU A 675 -1.19 -17.34 -79.19
C GLU A 675 -1.89 -16.63 -78.02
N LYS A 676 -2.05 -17.31 -76.88
CA LYS A 676 -2.71 -16.73 -75.72
C LYS A 676 -1.81 -15.73 -74.99
N THR A 677 -0.51 -16.02 -74.85
CA THR A 677 0.48 -15.07 -74.30
C THR A 677 0.54 -13.79 -75.14
N ASP A 678 0.57 -13.93 -76.48
CA ASP A 678 0.55 -12.78 -77.40
C ASP A 678 -0.73 -11.95 -77.25
N GLN A 679 -1.89 -12.62 -77.17
CA GLN A 679 -3.18 -11.96 -76.98
C GLN A 679 -3.31 -11.25 -75.62
N ASP A 680 -2.82 -11.85 -74.52
CA ASP A 680 -2.89 -11.23 -73.19
C ASP A 680 -2.00 -9.97 -73.10
N VAL A 681 -0.83 -9.94 -73.78
CA VAL A 681 0.02 -8.73 -73.89
C VAL A 681 -0.66 -7.66 -74.75
N GLN A 682 -1.26 -8.03 -75.89
CA GLN A 682 -2.02 -7.11 -76.74
C GLN A 682 -3.21 -6.49 -75.98
N ASP A 683 -3.96 -7.31 -75.24
CA ASP A 683 -5.07 -6.86 -74.40
C ASP A 683 -4.59 -5.88 -73.32
N ALA A 684 -3.45 -6.17 -72.67
CA ALA A 684 -2.86 -5.29 -71.66
C ALA A 684 -2.48 -3.93 -72.26
N VAL A 685 -1.76 -3.90 -73.39
CA VAL A 685 -1.37 -2.68 -74.10
C VAL A 685 -2.58 -1.85 -74.49
N LYS A 686 -3.63 -2.50 -75.02
CA LYS A 686 -4.85 -1.80 -75.42
C LYS A 686 -5.57 -1.17 -74.23
N LYS A 687 -5.74 -1.91 -73.13
CA LYS A 687 -6.37 -1.37 -71.90
C LYS A 687 -5.55 -0.23 -71.31
N GLN A 688 -4.23 -0.32 -71.37
CA GLN A 688 -3.31 0.71 -70.90
C GLN A 688 -3.39 2.00 -71.75
N GLU A 689 -3.61 1.89 -73.07
CA GLU A 689 -3.92 3.06 -73.92
C GLU A 689 -5.26 3.71 -73.54
N GLU A 690 -6.29 2.91 -73.25
CA GLU A 690 -7.59 3.39 -72.78
C GLU A 690 -7.46 4.09 -71.41
N LEU A 691 -6.67 3.52 -70.49
CA LEU A 691 -6.34 4.09 -69.18
C LEU A 691 -5.68 5.47 -69.31
N LEU A 692 -4.65 5.61 -70.16
CA LEU A 692 -3.98 6.89 -70.38
C LEU A 692 -4.92 7.96 -70.96
N GLN A 693 -5.84 7.57 -71.86
CA GLN A 693 -6.86 8.48 -72.36
C GLN A 693 -7.78 8.96 -71.23
N LYS A 694 -8.17 8.05 -70.33
CA LYS A 694 -9.00 8.36 -69.16
C LYS A 694 -8.27 9.24 -68.15
N MET A 695 -6.99 9.00 -67.90
CA MET A 695 -6.14 9.88 -67.09
C MET A 695 -6.10 11.29 -67.67
N GLN A 696 -5.91 11.43 -68.99
CA GLN A 696 -5.87 12.73 -69.66
C GLN A 696 -7.21 13.48 -69.54
N GLU A 697 -8.34 12.78 -69.68
CA GLU A 697 -9.67 13.36 -69.46
C GLU A 697 -9.84 13.81 -68.00
N THR A 698 -9.45 12.96 -67.06
CA THR A 698 -9.51 13.23 -65.60
C THR A 698 -8.68 14.47 -65.25
N ILE A 699 -7.46 14.58 -65.76
CA ILE A 699 -6.57 15.74 -65.60
C ILE A 699 -7.24 17.00 -66.17
N SER A 700 -7.90 16.90 -67.33
CA SER A 700 -8.59 18.05 -67.93
C SER A 700 -9.73 18.56 -67.04
N LYS A 701 -10.59 17.64 -66.54
CA LYS A 701 -11.70 17.97 -65.65
C LYS A 701 -11.22 18.56 -64.33
N ALA A 702 -10.22 17.94 -63.70
CA ALA A 702 -9.62 18.41 -62.46
C ALA A 702 -8.98 19.80 -62.65
N ASN A 703 -8.26 20.03 -63.75
CA ASN A 703 -7.71 21.36 -64.07
C ASN A 703 -8.80 22.42 -64.30
N GLU A 704 -9.93 22.04 -64.89
CA GLU A 704 -11.04 22.96 -65.06
C GLU A 704 -11.68 23.32 -63.72
N ALA A 705 -11.90 22.34 -62.85
CA ALA A 705 -12.35 22.56 -61.48
C ALA A 705 -11.37 23.47 -60.71
N ASN A 706 -10.06 23.19 -60.81
CA ASN A 706 -9.03 24.00 -60.14
C ASN A 706 -9.05 25.46 -60.63
N LYS A 707 -9.21 25.69 -61.95
CA LYS A 707 -9.35 27.04 -62.51
C LYS A 707 -10.61 27.75 -62.02
N GLN A 708 -11.71 27.03 -61.82
CA GLN A 708 -12.95 27.61 -61.27
C GLN A 708 -12.81 27.94 -59.79
N LEU A 709 -12.16 27.09 -59.00
CA LEU A 709 -11.79 27.39 -57.62
C LEU A 709 -10.94 28.66 -57.55
N GLU A 710 -9.87 28.76 -58.36
CA GLU A 710 -9.00 29.93 -58.45
C GLU A 710 -9.79 31.18 -58.89
N ALA A 711 -10.64 31.08 -59.91
CA ALA A 711 -11.47 32.19 -60.39
C ALA A 711 -12.44 32.71 -59.30
N GLY A 712 -13.02 31.80 -58.52
CA GLY A 712 -13.89 32.12 -57.40
C GLY A 712 -13.17 32.91 -56.29
N THR A 713 -11.86 32.67 -56.09
CA THR A 713 -11.07 33.42 -55.10
C THR A 713 -11.01 34.91 -55.43
N PHE A 714 -10.93 35.31 -56.72
CA PHE A 714 -10.85 36.73 -57.08
C PHE A 714 -12.11 37.50 -56.68
N VAL A 715 -13.30 36.92 -56.89
CA VAL A 715 -14.57 37.53 -56.50
C VAL A 715 -14.61 37.76 -54.99
N ASN A 716 -14.23 36.74 -54.22
CA ASN A 716 -14.26 36.81 -52.76
C ASN A 716 -13.17 37.72 -52.18
N ARG A 717 -11.96 37.70 -52.73
CA ARG A 717 -10.87 38.62 -52.35
C ARG A 717 -11.25 40.08 -52.63
N LEU A 718 -11.92 40.38 -53.76
CA LEU A 718 -12.44 41.71 -54.05
C LEU A 718 -13.58 42.11 -53.10
N LYS A 719 -14.52 41.20 -52.79
CA LYS A 719 -15.58 41.44 -51.80
C LYS A 719 -15.00 41.70 -50.41
N LYS A 720 -13.95 40.97 -50.03
CA LYS A 720 -13.23 41.12 -48.76
C LYS A 720 -12.54 42.49 -48.69
N ALA A 721 -11.73 42.85 -49.68
CA ALA A 721 -11.09 44.16 -49.74
C ALA A 721 -12.15 45.29 -49.67
N ALA A 722 -13.28 45.14 -50.37
CA ALA A 722 -14.37 46.09 -50.26
C ALA A 722 -15.00 46.19 -48.86
N SER A 723 -15.07 45.08 -48.14
CA SER A 723 -15.57 45.06 -46.75
C SER A 723 -14.58 45.69 -45.78
N GLU A 724 -13.28 45.52 -46.00
CA GLU A 724 -12.21 46.14 -45.20
C GLU A 724 -12.23 47.67 -45.36
N GLU A 725 -12.35 48.16 -46.59
CA GLU A 725 -12.55 49.58 -46.91
C GLU A 725 -13.80 50.17 -46.25
N ASP A 726 -14.93 49.46 -46.28
CA ASP A 726 -16.15 49.86 -45.57
C ASP A 726 -15.95 49.88 -44.04
N GLY A 727 -15.15 48.95 -43.50
CA GLY A 727 -14.78 48.91 -42.09
C GLY A 727 -14.01 50.16 -41.68
N ILE A 728 -13.00 50.53 -42.47
CA ILE A 728 -12.22 51.77 -42.30
C ILE A 728 -13.16 52.99 -42.37
N ALA A 729 -14.02 53.07 -43.39
CA ALA A 729 -14.99 54.14 -43.52
C ALA A 729 -15.92 54.25 -42.30
N ASN A 730 -16.44 53.13 -41.79
CA ASN A 730 -17.35 53.10 -40.66
C ASN A 730 -16.68 53.49 -39.33
N ILE A 731 -15.43 53.10 -39.11
CA ILE A 731 -14.64 53.54 -37.94
C ILE A 731 -14.41 55.06 -38.04
N LEU A 732 -14.00 55.57 -39.21
CA LEU A 732 -13.82 57.00 -39.43
C LEU A 732 -15.13 57.79 -39.24
N ILE A 733 -16.28 57.25 -39.67
CA ILE A 733 -17.61 57.84 -39.39
C ILE A 733 -17.87 57.91 -37.89
N ARG A 734 -17.57 56.83 -37.16
CA ARG A 734 -17.76 56.76 -35.71
C ARG A 734 -16.90 57.80 -35.00
N GLU A 735 -15.63 57.91 -35.35
CA GLU A 735 -14.73 58.89 -34.76
C GLU A 735 -15.12 60.32 -35.11
N LEU A 736 -15.52 60.59 -36.36
CA LEU A 736 -16.07 61.90 -36.74
C LEU A 736 -17.31 62.27 -35.91
N ASN A 737 -18.25 61.34 -35.73
CA ASN A 737 -19.46 61.57 -34.93
C ASN A 737 -19.13 61.77 -33.44
N ARG A 738 -18.22 60.95 -32.88
CA ARG A 738 -17.74 61.10 -31.49
C ARG A 738 -17.11 62.47 -31.26
N SER A 739 -16.29 62.93 -32.20
CA SER A 739 -15.62 64.24 -32.16
C SER A 739 -16.61 65.41 -32.20
N MET A 740 -17.70 65.26 -32.95
CA MET A 740 -18.76 66.28 -33.04
C MET A 740 -19.52 66.44 -31.73
N ASP A 741 -19.74 65.36 -30.99
CA ASP A 741 -20.43 65.38 -29.69
C ASP A 741 -19.52 65.88 -28.54
N ALA A 742 -18.20 65.75 -28.69
CA ALA A 742 -17.21 66.07 -27.65
C ALA A 742 -16.71 67.53 -27.64
N SER A 743 -17.12 68.38 -28.58
CA SER A 743 -16.60 69.76 -28.80
C SER A 743 -15.16 69.85 -29.33
N GLU A 744 -14.52 68.72 -29.63
CA GLU A 744 -13.18 68.60 -30.19
C GLU A 744 -13.31 68.08 -31.63
N MET A 745 -13.35 69.00 -32.60
CA MET A 745 -13.61 68.63 -33.99
C MET A 745 -12.38 67.94 -34.57
N LEU A 746 -12.49 66.65 -34.93
CA LEU A 746 -11.43 65.89 -35.63
C LEU A 746 -11.12 66.45 -37.04
N ILE A 747 -11.94 67.39 -37.52
CA ILE A 747 -11.79 68.03 -38.82
C ILE A 747 -10.70 69.11 -38.76
N GLY A 748 -9.56 68.84 -39.39
CA GLY A 748 -8.47 69.81 -39.57
C GLY A 748 -7.33 69.74 -38.54
N LEU A 749 -7.39 68.80 -37.60
CA LEU A 749 -6.29 68.50 -36.69
C LEU A 749 -5.18 67.70 -37.40
N SER A 750 -3.93 67.90 -36.99
CA SER A 750 -2.82 67.05 -37.42
C SER A 750 -2.71 65.80 -36.53
N TYR A 751 -2.09 64.72 -37.02
CA TYR A 751 -1.93 63.48 -36.24
C TYR A 751 -1.28 63.71 -34.87
N GLU A 752 -0.35 64.66 -34.76
CA GLU A 752 0.37 65.00 -33.53
C GLU A 752 -0.51 65.70 -32.49
N ASP A 753 -1.58 66.36 -32.95
CA ASP A 753 -2.53 67.10 -32.11
C ASP A 753 -3.73 66.23 -31.67
N LEU A 754 -3.79 64.97 -32.12
CA LEU A 754 -4.84 64.02 -31.72
C LEU A 754 -4.65 63.52 -30.29
N ASP A 755 -5.75 63.17 -29.63
CA ASP A 755 -5.70 62.43 -28.36
C ASP A 755 -4.95 61.08 -28.56
N PRO A 756 -4.18 60.59 -27.57
CA PRO A 756 -3.48 59.31 -27.69
C PRO A 756 -4.37 58.11 -28.05
N GLU A 757 -5.65 58.12 -27.69
CA GLU A 757 -6.62 57.09 -28.09
C GLU A 757 -6.91 57.17 -29.61
N ASP A 758 -7.12 58.37 -30.13
CA ASP A 758 -7.31 58.61 -31.57
C ASP A 758 -6.05 58.29 -32.37
N GLN A 759 -4.87 58.67 -31.88
CA GLN A 759 -3.59 58.34 -32.52
C GLN A 759 -3.43 56.82 -32.71
N ARG A 760 -3.78 56.02 -31.71
CA ARG A 760 -3.74 54.55 -31.81
C ARG A 760 -4.73 54.05 -32.86
N THR A 761 -5.95 54.58 -32.85
CA THR A 761 -7.00 54.22 -33.82
C THR A 761 -6.56 54.53 -35.26
N PHE A 762 -6.02 55.72 -35.52
CA PHE A 762 -5.50 56.08 -36.84
C PHE A 762 -4.28 55.24 -37.26
N LEU A 763 -3.42 54.86 -36.33
CA LEU A 763 -2.30 53.95 -36.61
C LEU A 763 -2.80 52.55 -37.01
N GLU A 764 -3.81 52.03 -36.31
CA GLU A 764 -4.45 50.75 -36.66
C GLU A 764 -5.11 50.82 -38.05
N LEU A 765 -5.87 51.88 -38.32
CA LEU A 765 -6.48 52.12 -39.64
C LEU A 765 -5.43 52.25 -40.73
N TYR A 766 -4.30 52.90 -40.46
CA TYR A 766 -3.18 53.00 -41.41
C TYR A 766 -2.61 51.63 -41.73
N THR A 767 -2.37 50.79 -40.72
CA THR A 767 -1.86 49.42 -40.91
C THR A 767 -2.86 48.56 -41.67
N GLN A 768 -4.15 48.65 -41.34
CA GLN A 768 -5.21 47.93 -42.05
C GLN A 768 -5.31 48.38 -43.51
N GLN A 769 -5.22 49.69 -43.79
CA GLN A 769 -5.24 50.22 -45.15
C GLN A 769 -4.01 49.77 -45.96
N ASP A 770 -2.81 49.79 -45.36
CA ASP A 770 -1.58 49.35 -46.02
C ASP A 770 -1.66 47.87 -46.45
N GLN A 771 -2.27 47.05 -45.60
CA GLN A 771 -2.53 45.64 -45.92
C GLN A 771 -3.60 45.48 -47.00
N THR A 772 -4.72 46.20 -46.90
CA THR A 772 -5.80 46.16 -47.90
C THR A 772 -5.28 46.59 -49.28
N ASN A 773 -4.45 47.63 -49.33
CA ASN A 773 -3.77 48.09 -50.54
C ASN A 773 -2.87 47.00 -51.14
N SER A 774 -2.04 46.37 -50.31
CA SER A 774 -1.19 45.25 -50.73
C SER A 774 -2.01 44.08 -51.27
N ASP A 775 -3.12 43.74 -50.61
CA ASP A 775 -4.04 42.67 -51.00
C ASP A 775 -4.67 42.96 -52.37
N VAL A 776 -5.11 44.20 -52.64
CA VAL A 776 -5.68 44.60 -53.94
C VAL A 776 -4.63 44.59 -55.04
N ARG A 777 -3.41 45.03 -54.76
CA ARG A 777 -2.30 44.94 -55.70
C ARG A 777 -1.98 43.49 -56.06
N TRP A 778 -1.95 42.59 -55.07
CA TRP A 778 -1.78 41.16 -55.32
C TRP A 778 -2.95 40.58 -56.13
N ILE A 779 -4.20 40.99 -55.87
CA ILE A 779 -5.34 40.58 -56.72
C ILE A 779 -5.08 40.98 -58.18
N GLN A 780 -4.59 42.19 -58.43
CA GLN A 780 -4.28 42.68 -59.78
C GLN A 780 -3.15 41.88 -60.44
N GLU A 781 -2.06 41.60 -59.72
CA GLU A 781 -0.92 40.81 -60.20
C GLU A 781 -1.35 39.36 -60.49
N ASP A 782 -2.04 38.71 -59.55
CA ASP A 782 -2.55 37.34 -59.68
C ASP A 782 -3.56 37.22 -60.82
N LEU A 783 -4.47 38.19 -60.96
CA LEU A 783 -5.42 38.22 -62.08
C LEU A 783 -4.69 38.35 -63.42
N GLY A 784 -3.57 39.09 -63.47
CA GLY A 784 -2.69 39.16 -64.63
C GLY A 784 -2.04 37.80 -64.95
N HIS A 785 -1.52 37.11 -63.95
CA HIS A 785 -0.95 35.77 -64.10
C HIS A 785 -2.02 34.74 -64.52
N PHE A 786 -3.21 34.80 -63.94
CA PHE A 786 -4.35 33.96 -64.29
C PHE A 786 -4.82 34.21 -65.73
N TYR A 787 -4.95 35.47 -66.13
CA TYR A 787 -5.30 35.83 -67.50
C TYR A 787 -4.25 35.33 -68.50
N SER A 788 -2.95 35.44 -68.19
CA SER A 788 -1.90 34.96 -69.10
C SER A 788 -2.02 33.46 -69.40
N ARG A 789 -2.49 32.67 -68.43
CA ARG A 789 -2.74 31.22 -68.55
C ARG A 789 -4.10 30.88 -69.18
N THR A 790 -5.16 31.63 -68.89
CA THR A 790 -6.53 31.28 -69.30
C THR A 790 -7.04 32.01 -70.53
N GLN A 791 -6.51 33.20 -70.84
CA GLN A 791 -6.89 34.06 -71.96
C GLN A 791 -8.41 34.38 -72.03
N LYS A 792 -9.14 34.32 -70.91
CA LYS A 792 -10.58 34.65 -70.88
C LYS A 792 -10.79 36.17 -70.94
N GLU A 793 -11.67 36.60 -71.83
CA GLU A 793 -11.97 38.02 -72.11
C GLU A 793 -12.49 38.78 -70.87
N VAL A 794 -13.21 38.10 -69.99
CA VAL A 794 -13.80 38.68 -68.77
C VAL A 794 -12.71 39.19 -67.83
N HIS A 795 -11.66 38.39 -67.57
CA HIS A 795 -10.57 38.77 -66.67
C HIS A 795 -9.71 39.88 -67.26
N LYS A 796 -9.54 39.90 -68.60
CA LYS A 796 -8.88 40.99 -69.31
C LYS A 796 -9.58 42.32 -69.08
N LYS A 797 -10.91 42.35 -69.30
CA LYS A 797 -11.73 43.57 -69.10
C LYS A 797 -11.61 44.10 -67.68
N LEU A 798 -11.63 43.20 -66.68
CA LEU A 798 -11.42 43.62 -65.30
C LEU A 798 -10.00 44.16 -65.07
N LEU A 799 -8.96 43.46 -65.53
CA LEU A 799 -7.57 43.89 -65.36
C LEU A 799 -7.32 45.27 -65.99
N ASP A 800 -7.86 45.50 -67.19
CA ASP A 800 -7.80 46.79 -67.86
C ASP A 800 -8.58 47.85 -67.06
N SER A 801 -9.77 47.53 -66.54
CA SER A 801 -10.53 48.44 -65.67
C SER A 801 -9.80 48.81 -64.37
N MET A 802 -9.12 47.85 -63.72
CA MET A 802 -8.30 48.12 -62.53
C MET A 802 -7.16 49.07 -62.85
N ARG A 803 -6.43 48.83 -63.95
CA ARG A 803 -5.34 49.71 -64.43
C ARG A 803 -5.83 51.11 -64.79
N GLU A 804 -6.94 51.22 -65.52
CA GLU A 804 -7.52 52.51 -65.92
C GLU A 804 -8.01 53.33 -64.72
N SER A 805 -8.48 52.65 -63.66
CA SER A 805 -8.94 53.32 -62.45
C SER A 805 -7.81 53.82 -61.53
N ALA A 806 -6.55 53.46 -61.83
CA ALA A 806 -5.37 53.73 -61.01
C ALA A 806 -5.60 53.37 -59.53
N ILE A 807 -6.14 52.17 -59.27
CA ILE A 807 -6.58 51.76 -57.93
C ILE A 807 -5.43 51.75 -56.92
N ASP A 808 -4.25 51.27 -57.33
CA ASP A 808 -3.05 51.22 -56.49
C ASP A 808 -2.67 52.64 -56.00
N ASP A 809 -2.66 53.63 -56.90
CA ASP A 809 -2.37 55.02 -56.57
C ASP A 809 -3.44 55.62 -55.63
N ARG A 810 -4.73 55.31 -55.87
CA ARG A 810 -5.84 55.80 -55.05
C ARG A 810 -5.80 55.23 -53.63
N MET A 811 -5.45 53.96 -53.48
CA MET A 811 -5.30 53.32 -52.17
C MET A 811 -4.07 53.82 -51.41
N ASP A 812 -2.98 54.13 -52.10
CA ASP A 812 -1.81 54.79 -51.49
C ASP A 812 -2.11 56.23 -51.05
N ILE A 813 -2.94 56.96 -51.80
CA ILE A 813 -3.43 58.28 -51.38
C ILE A 813 -4.27 58.14 -50.09
N LEU A 814 -5.24 57.22 -50.06
CA LEU A 814 -6.07 56.97 -48.88
C LEU A 814 -5.22 56.61 -47.66
N LYS A 815 -4.25 55.71 -47.80
CA LYS A 815 -3.30 55.36 -46.75
C LYS A 815 -2.56 56.58 -46.19
N ASN A 816 -2.09 57.46 -47.07
CA ASN A 816 -1.39 58.68 -46.66
C ASN A 816 -2.33 59.69 -45.99
N ASP A 817 -3.58 59.76 -46.40
CA ASP A 817 -4.59 60.66 -45.82
C ASP A 817 -5.01 60.17 -44.42
N ILE A 818 -5.12 58.85 -44.21
CA ILE A 818 -5.31 58.23 -42.89
C ILE A 818 -4.11 58.55 -41.99
N LYS A 819 -2.87 58.39 -42.49
CA LYS A 819 -1.65 58.73 -41.74
C LYS A 819 -1.61 60.18 -41.27
N LYS A 820 -2.18 61.09 -42.05
CA LYS A 820 -2.27 62.53 -41.75
C LYS A 820 -3.50 62.90 -40.90
N ALA A 821 -4.26 61.92 -40.41
CA ALA A 821 -5.50 62.11 -39.67
C ALA A 821 -6.62 62.85 -40.43
N GLN A 822 -6.67 62.74 -41.76
CA GLN A 822 -7.67 63.44 -42.58
C GLN A 822 -9.01 62.69 -42.65
N ALA A 823 -9.66 62.47 -41.48
CA ALA A 823 -10.82 61.59 -41.32
C ALA A 823 -11.90 61.73 -42.39
N ASN A 824 -12.35 62.95 -42.70
CA ASN A 824 -13.45 63.16 -43.65
C ASN A 824 -13.05 62.81 -45.10
N LEU A 825 -11.80 63.13 -45.50
CA LEU A 825 -11.31 62.78 -46.83
C LEU A 825 -11.14 61.27 -46.95
N SER A 826 -10.47 60.66 -45.97
CA SER A 826 -10.23 59.22 -45.91
C SER A 826 -11.53 58.42 -45.87
N MET A 827 -12.54 58.88 -45.13
CA MET A 827 -13.85 58.24 -45.06
C MET A 827 -14.54 58.16 -46.44
N ASN A 828 -14.56 59.27 -47.19
CA ASN A 828 -15.20 59.31 -48.51
C ASN A 828 -14.43 58.46 -49.52
N GLN A 829 -13.10 58.56 -49.51
CA GLN A 829 -12.24 57.74 -50.37
C GLN A 829 -12.44 56.24 -50.10
N ALA A 830 -12.46 55.81 -48.83
CA ALA A 830 -12.68 54.42 -48.44
C ALA A 830 -14.05 53.90 -48.92
N LYS A 831 -15.12 54.69 -48.81
CA LYS A 831 -16.44 54.33 -49.39
C LYS A 831 -16.39 54.16 -50.91
N ASP A 832 -15.77 55.11 -51.61
CA ASP A 832 -15.63 55.05 -53.06
C ASP A 832 -14.81 53.82 -53.50
N MET A 833 -13.78 53.45 -52.73
CA MET A 833 -12.99 52.22 -52.96
C MET A 833 -13.85 50.98 -52.76
N ALA A 834 -14.58 50.90 -51.65
CA ALA A 834 -15.47 49.79 -51.35
C ALA A 834 -16.53 49.57 -52.45
N GLU A 835 -17.15 50.64 -52.95
CA GLU A 835 -18.12 50.57 -54.05
C GLU A 835 -17.49 50.06 -55.35
N GLN A 836 -16.31 50.57 -55.71
CA GLN A 836 -15.61 50.17 -56.93
C GLN A 836 -15.19 48.69 -56.88
N LEU A 837 -14.62 48.24 -55.77
CA LEU A 837 -14.22 46.84 -55.56
C LEU A 837 -15.42 45.88 -55.61
N ARG A 838 -16.56 46.26 -55.02
CA ARG A 838 -17.82 45.49 -55.15
C ARG A 838 -18.30 45.40 -56.58
N LYS A 839 -18.22 46.51 -57.32
CA LYS A 839 -18.63 46.55 -58.72
C LYS A 839 -17.82 45.54 -59.54
N TRP A 840 -16.50 45.52 -59.37
CA TRP A 840 -15.63 44.54 -60.03
C TRP A 840 -15.90 43.11 -59.60
N ALA A 841 -16.11 42.86 -58.30
CA ALA A 841 -16.49 41.53 -57.83
C ALA A 841 -17.78 41.05 -58.49
N LYS A 842 -18.79 41.93 -58.60
CA LYS A 842 -20.08 41.64 -59.23
C LYS A 842 -19.96 41.42 -60.74
N GLU A 843 -19.08 42.15 -61.42
CA GLU A 843 -18.81 41.96 -62.86
C GLU A 843 -18.19 40.58 -63.14
N LEU A 844 -17.26 40.12 -62.29
CA LEU A 844 -16.71 38.77 -62.37
C LEU A 844 -17.74 37.69 -62.03
N GLU A 845 -18.54 37.90 -60.98
CA GLU A 845 -19.59 36.98 -60.54
C GLU A 845 -20.64 36.76 -61.65
N ASN A 846 -21.16 37.85 -62.23
CA ASN A 846 -22.12 37.80 -63.33
C ASN A 846 -21.55 37.11 -64.60
N ALA A 847 -20.24 37.21 -64.80
CA ALA A 847 -19.58 36.61 -65.95
C ALA A 847 -19.27 35.12 -65.75
N ASN A 848 -19.05 34.70 -64.50
CA ASN A 848 -19.03 33.27 -64.14
C ASN A 848 -20.43 32.65 -64.29
N ASP A 849 -21.50 33.38 -63.94
CA ASP A 849 -22.88 32.95 -64.15
C ASP A 849 -23.26 32.85 -65.64
N GLN A 850 -22.59 33.56 -66.55
CA GLN A 850 -22.80 33.44 -68.00
C GLN A 850 -22.10 32.21 -68.61
N GLY A 851 -21.22 31.54 -67.87
CA GLY A 851 -20.70 30.20 -68.21
C GLY A 851 -21.61 29.07 -67.74
N GLY A 852 -22.48 29.33 -66.76
CA GLY A 852 -23.61 28.47 -66.42
C GLY A 852 -24.74 28.75 -67.39
N GLY A 853 -25.07 27.78 -68.25
CA GLY A 853 -26.13 27.93 -69.25
C GLY A 853 -27.49 28.29 -68.64
N GLY A 854 -27.76 29.59 -68.52
CA GLY A 854 -29.09 30.18 -68.44
C GLY A 854 -29.80 30.04 -69.79
N GLY A 855 -29.96 28.80 -70.25
CA GLY A 855 -30.74 28.44 -71.42
C GLY A 855 -32.22 28.42 -71.06
N GLY A 856 -32.85 29.59 -71.03
CA GLY A 856 -34.30 29.71 -71.18
C GLY A 856 -34.70 29.28 -72.59
N GLY A 857 -34.68 27.99 -72.87
CA GLY A 857 -35.06 27.40 -74.14
C GLY A 857 -35.40 25.93 -73.92
N GLY A 858 -36.67 25.57 -74.14
CA GLY A 858 -37.18 24.21 -73.95
C GLY A 858 -36.37 23.19 -74.74
N GLY A 859 -35.44 22.54 -74.05
CA GLY A 859 -34.62 21.45 -74.51
C GLY A 859 -34.36 20.55 -73.31
N GLN A 860 -34.73 19.29 -73.45
CA GLN A 860 -34.70 18.23 -72.46
C GLN A 860 -33.37 18.21 -71.68
N SER A 861 -33.38 18.69 -70.43
CA SER A 861 -32.25 18.61 -69.51
C SER A 861 -31.96 17.14 -69.15
N ASN A 862 -30.71 16.70 -69.26
CA ASN A 862 -30.27 15.36 -68.88
C ASN A 862 -30.63 15.07 -67.42
N ASN A 863 -31.21 13.90 -67.15
CA ASN A 863 -31.58 13.47 -65.79
C ASN A 863 -30.36 13.46 -64.83
N GLU A 864 -29.16 13.15 -65.34
CA GLU A 864 -27.93 13.02 -64.55
C GLU A 864 -27.53 14.32 -63.83
N ASP A 865 -27.72 15.49 -64.44
CA ASP A 865 -27.39 16.78 -63.82
C ASP A 865 -28.32 17.09 -62.64
N GLN A 866 -29.60 16.74 -62.77
CA GLN A 866 -30.60 16.92 -61.71
C GLN A 866 -30.36 15.94 -60.55
N ASP A 867 -29.96 14.71 -60.88
CA ASP A 867 -29.62 13.68 -59.89
C ASP A 867 -28.39 14.08 -59.06
N PHE A 868 -27.35 14.64 -59.70
CA PHE A 868 -26.17 15.14 -59.00
C PHE A 868 -26.47 16.34 -58.09
N GLU A 869 -27.26 17.31 -58.57
CA GLU A 869 -27.67 18.46 -57.75
C GLU A 869 -28.51 18.01 -56.54
N PHE A 870 -29.38 17.01 -56.72
CA PHE A 870 -30.13 16.40 -55.62
C PHE A 870 -29.20 15.72 -54.61
N MET A 871 -28.24 14.92 -55.07
CA MET A 871 -27.24 14.28 -54.21
C MET A 871 -26.45 15.31 -53.39
N LEU A 872 -25.96 16.38 -54.01
CA LEU A 872 -25.25 17.45 -53.31
C LEU A 872 -26.13 18.13 -52.26
N LYS A 873 -27.40 18.40 -52.56
CA LYS A 873 -28.36 18.94 -51.58
C LYS A 873 -28.54 18.00 -50.39
N VAL A 874 -28.65 16.70 -50.64
CA VAL A 874 -28.74 15.67 -49.59
C VAL A 874 -27.47 15.65 -48.75
N MET A 875 -26.29 15.64 -49.36
CA MET A 875 -25.00 15.68 -48.63
C MET A 875 -24.88 16.93 -47.75
N LYS A 876 -25.18 18.11 -48.30
CA LYS A 876 -25.17 19.38 -47.55
C LYS A 876 -26.19 19.37 -46.40
N MET A 877 -27.35 18.74 -46.59
CA MET A 877 -28.35 18.58 -45.54
C MET A 877 -27.86 17.66 -44.42
N ILE A 878 -27.24 16.52 -44.77
CA ILE A 878 -26.67 15.58 -43.80
C ILE A 878 -25.54 16.24 -43.01
N GLN A 879 -24.62 16.95 -43.67
CA GLN A 879 -23.57 17.72 -42.99
C GLN A 879 -24.15 18.75 -42.05
N LYS A 880 -25.09 19.57 -42.51
CA LYS A 880 -25.73 20.57 -41.66
C LYS A 880 -26.44 19.96 -40.46
N GLU A 881 -27.07 18.79 -40.62
CA GLU A 881 -27.66 18.07 -39.50
C GLU A 881 -26.60 17.57 -38.51
N GLN A 882 -25.48 17.02 -39.00
CA GLN A 882 -24.35 16.60 -38.17
C GLN A 882 -23.75 17.77 -37.39
N ASP A 883 -23.52 18.91 -38.05
CA ASP A 883 -22.98 20.12 -37.45
C ASP A 883 -23.92 20.68 -36.36
N ILE A 884 -25.25 20.69 -36.62
CA ILE A 884 -26.23 21.11 -35.61
C ILE A 884 -26.20 20.18 -34.39
N ARG A 885 -26.10 18.85 -34.59
CA ARG A 885 -26.01 17.88 -33.50
C ARG A 885 -24.73 18.08 -32.69
N ALA A 886 -23.59 18.24 -33.36
CA ALA A 886 -22.28 18.45 -32.72
C ALA A 886 -22.26 19.78 -31.95
N ARG A 887 -22.78 20.86 -32.54
CA ARG A 887 -22.96 22.15 -31.86
C ARG A 887 -23.87 22.05 -30.64
N THR A 888 -24.96 21.28 -30.73
CA THR A 888 -25.86 21.07 -29.59
C THR A 888 -25.14 20.37 -28.43
N ARG A 889 -24.30 19.37 -28.73
CA ARG A 889 -23.47 18.70 -27.71
C ARG A 889 -22.43 19.64 -27.11
N SER A 890 -21.75 20.44 -27.95
CA SER A 890 -20.81 21.47 -27.49
C SER A 890 -21.47 22.45 -26.51
N LEU A 891 -22.68 22.93 -26.82
CA LEU A 891 -23.44 23.82 -25.94
C LEU A 891 -23.91 23.13 -24.65
N GLU A 892 -24.28 21.85 -24.72
CA GLU A 892 -24.65 21.08 -23.52
C GLU A 892 -23.44 20.84 -22.61
N GLN A 893 -22.26 20.55 -23.18
CA GLN A 893 -21.00 20.44 -22.45
C GLN A 893 -20.61 21.76 -21.78
N LEU A 894 -20.70 22.86 -22.54
CA LEU A 894 -20.49 24.21 -22.00
C LEU A 894 -21.44 24.49 -20.82
N LYS A 895 -22.72 24.15 -20.97
CA LYS A 895 -23.71 24.32 -19.89
C LYS A 895 -23.35 23.52 -18.65
N ARG A 896 -22.99 22.24 -18.78
CA ARG A 896 -22.59 21.38 -17.64
C ARG A 896 -21.34 21.92 -16.94
N ALA A 897 -20.35 22.37 -17.71
CA ALA A 897 -19.14 22.96 -17.17
C ALA A 897 -19.42 24.24 -16.37
N LEU A 898 -20.32 25.10 -16.85
CA LEU A 898 -20.76 26.31 -16.15
C LEU A 898 -21.56 25.99 -14.87
N GLU A 899 -22.41 24.96 -14.89
CA GLU A 899 -23.16 24.51 -13.71
C GLU A 899 -22.23 23.95 -12.61
N ASN A 900 -21.16 23.27 -13.01
CA ASN A 900 -20.18 22.68 -12.09
C ASN A 900 -19.15 23.68 -11.55
N ASN A 901 -19.01 24.87 -12.14
CA ASN A 901 -18.01 25.86 -11.74
C ASN A 901 -18.50 27.31 -11.98
N PRO A 902 -19.23 27.94 -11.03
CA PRO A 902 -19.87 29.25 -11.23
C PRO A 902 -18.90 30.45 -11.26
N THR A 903 -17.59 30.22 -11.14
CA THR A 903 -16.55 31.28 -11.08
C THR A 903 -15.88 31.60 -12.42
N VAL A 904 -16.27 30.96 -13.52
CA VAL A 904 -15.79 31.32 -14.87
C VAL A 904 -16.58 32.55 -15.35
N PRO A 905 -15.92 33.64 -15.79
CA PRO A 905 -16.63 34.78 -16.36
C PRO A 905 -17.41 34.29 -17.59
N SER A 906 -18.72 34.53 -17.58
CA SER A 906 -19.57 34.21 -18.72
C SER A 906 -18.98 34.85 -19.99
N PRO A 907 -18.84 34.12 -21.10
CA PRO A 907 -18.63 34.76 -22.39
C PRO A 907 -19.78 35.75 -22.60
N THR A 908 -19.44 36.94 -23.06
CA THR A 908 -20.33 38.09 -23.26
C THR A 908 -21.65 37.63 -23.88
N PRO A 909 -22.82 38.04 -23.33
CA PRO A 909 -24.10 37.57 -23.82
C PRO A 909 -24.29 37.91 -25.30
N ILE A 910 -24.83 36.95 -26.04
CA ILE A 910 -25.22 37.07 -27.45
C ILE A 910 -26.26 38.20 -27.58
N PRO A 911 -26.09 39.18 -28.50
CA PRO A 911 -27.12 40.17 -28.81
C PRO A 911 -28.36 39.57 -29.50
#